data_AF-A0A973G3S6-F1
#
_entry.id   AF-A0A973G3S6-F1
#
_cell.length_a   1.000
_cell.length_b   1.000
_cell.length_c   1.000
_cell.angle_alpha   90.00
_cell.angle_beta   90.00
_cell.angle_gamma   90.00
#
_symmetry.space_group_name_H-M   'P 1'
#
loop_
_entity.id
_entity.type
_entity.pdbx_description
1 polymer ?
#
loop_
_entity_poly.entity_id
_entity_poly.type
_entity_poly.pdbx_seq_one_letter_code
_entity_poly.pdbx_strand_id
1 'polypeptide(L)'
;MPLATFYFQLHQPFRLDPDRNKFLWDESNSEIFLKVAEKCYLPALWMFADLIQHYPAFKVTFSMSGTFMEQAELYQPDVIKALHELVDEGKKNQQVEFLDETYYHSLTSLFADPQKQEFRDQVMLHRVKMHEILGILPTSFRNTELMYNNQIAEIVADMGYQAILCEKRDDMFMMKNRPISPNAVFRAKGSNLIVIPRNRELSDDIAFRFPHSSLSADEYASHIANIDGEAVLLGYDFEHIGEHIWEDKGIFEFWKRLPEALAKYPNIVVVNPSDIAERFKDADCPVVDIHDLSTSSWADKGRDTFGWLGNPTQCDLFKDIESMEKDVRRAGGELFTRWRHLTTSDHVYFLHEKLGEDHAVHFYFNPYGGSTARPAQILTRKIDDLQLMIKRFDVLKHGGKTAVLMITPETGRLPEDMGGLSKYISGKSGGQGEVISALCEGLTERGIDIHLVTLNLKKRFQRELQMDEHQWREIRYKIDPDKIHLVSSAIFAENLSAYTGDVLLTAAEFQKEIVNNFIKEIRAKHEGRVIIHSHDWMAGGAITAYAKATGIPVLHTVHNVFTEHLPVDLLRGINLINIAEYIFLSEHEGRQAIDCQATAIKNATIINFVGKRFLEEIVDDFFLDRPLVPPSVRQEVKAKYYQDSARAIINAPSQLMYPESCEHCFR
;
A
#
# COMPACT_ATOMS: atom_id res chain seq x y z
N MET A 1 -17.36 15.30 -37.21
CA MET A 1 -15.89 15.21 -37.25
C MET A 1 -15.52 14.16 -36.23
N PRO A 2 -15.22 12.92 -36.65
CA PRO A 2 -14.87 11.87 -35.70
C PRO A 2 -13.59 12.25 -34.95
N LEU A 3 -13.68 12.23 -33.62
CA LEU A 3 -12.54 12.30 -32.73
C LEU A 3 -11.89 10.92 -32.67
N ALA A 4 -10.70 10.76 -33.24
CA ALA A 4 -10.02 9.47 -33.30
C ALA A 4 -8.98 9.35 -32.17
N THR A 5 -9.05 8.25 -31.42
CA THR A 5 -8.07 7.92 -30.37
C THR A 5 -7.40 6.61 -30.70
N PHE A 6 -6.07 6.59 -30.73
CA PHE A 6 -5.25 5.39 -30.89
C PHE A 6 -4.71 4.97 -29.52
N TYR A 7 -5.20 3.85 -29.01
CA TYR A 7 -4.90 3.31 -27.69
C TYR A 7 -4.10 2.02 -27.80
N PHE A 8 -3.01 1.91 -27.03
CA PHE A 8 -2.16 0.73 -26.98
C PHE A 8 -1.99 0.23 -25.54
N GLN A 9 -2.20 -1.07 -25.32
CA GLN A 9 -1.95 -1.72 -24.04
C GLN A 9 -0.58 -2.40 -24.03
N LEU A 10 0.25 -2.10 -23.02
CA LEU A 10 1.48 -2.81 -22.72
C LEU A 10 1.28 -3.65 -21.47
N HIS A 11 1.40 -4.96 -21.59
CA HIS A 11 1.24 -5.84 -20.45
C HIS A 11 2.16 -7.06 -20.55
N GLN A 12 2.85 -7.35 -19.44
CA GLN A 12 3.48 -8.65 -19.22
C GLN A 12 3.16 -9.14 -17.80
N PRO A 13 2.66 -10.38 -17.65
CA PRO A 13 2.44 -10.97 -16.34
C PRO A 13 3.75 -11.50 -15.76
N PHE A 14 3.84 -11.55 -14.44
CA PHE A 14 4.82 -12.42 -13.77
C PHE A 14 4.27 -13.83 -13.71
N ARG A 15 4.79 -14.72 -14.56
CA ARG A 15 4.36 -16.13 -14.63
C ARG A 15 4.79 -16.88 -13.37
N LEU A 16 3.97 -17.86 -12.97
CA LEU A 16 4.21 -18.71 -11.79
C LEU A 16 5.19 -19.83 -12.14
N ASP A 17 6.07 -20.17 -11.21
CA ASP A 17 7.06 -21.22 -11.44
C ASP A 17 6.41 -22.63 -11.44
N PRO A 18 6.66 -23.45 -12.48
CA PRO A 18 6.28 -24.87 -12.49
C PRO A 18 6.90 -25.69 -11.34
N ASP A 19 8.07 -25.30 -10.83
CA ASP A 19 8.72 -25.87 -9.64
C ASP A 19 7.92 -25.53 -8.37
N ARG A 20 7.81 -26.50 -7.46
CA ARG A 20 7.14 -26.34 -6.16
C ARG A 20 7.85 -25.30 -5.28
N ASN A 21 9.18 -25.22 -5.35
CA ASN A 21 9.98 -24.49 -4.37
C ASN A 21 10.13 -22.99 -4.67
N LYS A 22 9.85 -22.56 -5.89
CA LYS A 22 9.92 -21.15 -6.34
C LYS A 22 8.52 -20.59 -6.54
N PHE A 23 8.30 -19.28 -6.41
CA PHE A 23 6.96 -18.71 -6.60
C PHE A 23 6.74 -18.20 -8.03
N LEU A 24 7.57 -17.26 -8.47
CA LEU A 24 7.58 -16.72 -9.83
C LEU A 24 8.63 -17.42 -10.70
N TRP A 25 8.37 -17.50 -12.00
CA TRP A 25 9.24 -18.14 -12.98
C TRP A 25 10.25 -17.14 -13.57
N ASP A 26 11.17 -16.68 -12.72
CA ASP A 26 12.07 -15.56 -13.03
C ASP A 26 12.84 -15.74 -14.35
N GLU A 27 13.34 -16.95 -14.63
CA GLU A 27 14.08 -17.22 -15.86
C GLU A 27 13.20 -17.05 -17.11
N SER A 28 11.97 -17.58 -17.09
CA SER A 28 11.05 -17.47 -18.22
C SER A 28 10.49 -16.06 -18.37
N ASN A 29 10.20 -15.37 -17.26
CA ASN A 29 9.73 -13.99 -17.30
C ASN A 29 10.79 -13.08 -17.92
N SER A 30 12.05 -13.20 -17.50
CA SER A 30 13.17 -12.43 -18.06
C SER A 30 13.40 -12.73 -19.54
N GLU A 31 13.45 -14.01 -19.94
CA GLU A 31 13.67 -14.41 -21.35
C GLU A 31 12.57 -13.88 -22.28
N ILE A 32 11.30 -14.04 -21.87
CA ILE A 32 10.16 -13.56 -22.66
C ILE A 32 10.19 -12.04 -22.75
N PHE A 33 10.38 -11.33 -21.63
CA PHE A 33 10.40 -9.87 -21.63
C PHE A 33 11.50 -9.32 -22.52
N LEU A 34 12.73 -9.86 -22.43
CA LEU A 34 13.86 -9.44 -23.26
C LEU A 34 13.59 -9.64 -24.75
N LYS A 35 13.05 -10.80 -25.13
CA LYS A 35 12.69 -11.11 -26.52
C LYS A 35 11.66 -10.12 -27.06
N VAL A 36 10.57 -9.87 -26.31
CA VAL A 36 9.50 -8.96 -26.75
C VAL A 36 9.99 -7.51 -26.73
N ALA A 37 10.86 -7.12 -25.79
CA ALA A 37 11.45 -5.79 -25.76
C ALA A 37 12.31 -5.50 -26.99
N GLU A 38 13.12 -6.46 -27.44
CA GLU A 38 13.97 -6.32 -28.63
C GLU A 38 13.15 -6.21 -29.92
N LYS A 39 12.05 -6.95 -30.04
CA LYS A 39 11.27 -7.05 -31.28
C LYS A 39 10.12 -6.06 -31.37
N CYS A 40 9.52 -5.72 -30.25
CA CYS A 40 8.30 -4.90 -30.15
C CYS A 40 8.59 -3.60 -29.40
N TYR A 41 8.87 -3.67 -28.09
CA TYR A 41 8.78 -2.46 -27.25
C TYR A 41 9.75 -1.37 -27.67
N LEU A 42 11.04 -1.68 -27.82
CA LEU A 42 12.03 -0.66 -28.19
C LEU A 42 11.80 -0.12 -29.61
N PRO A 43 11.69 -0.96 -30.67
CA PRO A 43 11.49 -0.44 -32.02
C PRO A 43 10.17 0.34 -32.17
N ALA A 44 9.08 -0.11 -31.54
CA ALA A 44 7.79 0.55 -31.65
C ALA A 44 7.75 1.87 -30.88
N LEU A 45 8.32 1.93 -29.67
CA LEU A 45 8.39 3.17 -28.90
C LEU A 45 9.23 4.23 -29.62
N TRP A 46 10.39 3.86 -30.18
CA TRP A 46 11.20 4.79 -30.98
C TRP A 46 10.49 5.26 -32.25
N MET A 47 9.76 4.37 -32.93
CA MET A 47 8.92 4.75 -34.06
C MET A 47 7.86 5.77 -33.63
N PHE A 48 7.15 5.56 -32.51
CA PHE A 48 6.15 6.51 -32.04
C PHE A 48 6.76 7.84 -31.59
N ALA A 49 7.94 7.84 -30.97
CA ALA A 49 8.66 9.05 -30.62
C ALA A 49 9.00 9.87 -31.88
N ASP A 50 9.53 9.22 -32.93
CA ASP A 50 9.82 9.84 -34.23
C ASP A 50 8.55 10.42 -34.89
N LEU A 51 7.44 9.66 -34.89
CA LEU A 51 6.16 10.12 -35.42
C LEU A 51 5.63 11.34 -34.66
N ILE A 52 5.71 11.33 -33.33
CA ILE A 52 5.24 12.44 -32.49
C ILE A 52 6.05 13.70 -32.75
N GLN A 53 7.37 13.56 -32.91
CA GLN A 53 8.26 14.66 -33.22
C GLN A 53 7.94 15.31 -34.58
N HIS A 54 7.64 14.50 -35.60
CA HIS A 54 7.41 14.97 -36.98
C HIS A 54 5.97 15.43 -37.27
N TYR A 55 4.98 14.92 -36.54
CA TYR A 55 3.56 15.16 -36.81
C TYR A 55 2.85 15.78 -35.58
N PRO A 56 2.86 17.11 -35.40
CA PRO A 56 2.33 17.78 -34.20
C PRO A 56 0.84 17.52 -33.88
N ALA A 57 0.05 17.13 -34.88
CA ALA A 57 -1.38 16.82 -34.73
C ALA A 57 -1.64 15.33 -34.44
N PHE A 58 -0.63 14.47 -34.55
CA PHE A 58 -0.77 13.05 -34.25
C PHE A 58 -0.61 12.82 -32.75
N LYS A 59 -1.60 12.14 -32.15
CA LYS A 59 -1.61 11.79 -30.73
C LYS A 59 -1.79 10.29 -30.55
N VAL A 60 -1.23 9.77 -29.47
CA VAL A 60 -1.29 8.36 -29.09
C VAL A 60 -1.50 8.22 -27.60
N THR A 61 -2.14 7.14 -27.21
CA THR A 61 -2.54 6.87 -25.84
C THR A 61 -2.03 5.49 -25.43
N PHE A 62 -1.47 5.37 -24.23
CA PHE A 62 -0.90 4.11 -23.71
C PHE A 62 -1.47 3.73 -22.35
N SER A 63 -1.68 2.44 -22.12
CA SER A 63 -1.81 1.88 -20.77
C SER A 63 -0.72 0.84 -20.58
N MET A 64 -0.16 0.79 -19.38
CA MET A 64 0.98 -0.07 -19.08
C MET A 64 0.84 -0.60 -17.65
N SER A 65 0.68 -1.91 -17.48
CA SER A 65 0.47 -2.46 -16.13
C SER A 65 1.67 -2.21 -15.21
N GLY A 66 1.43 -2.20 -13.89
CA GLY A 66 2.48 -2.15 -12.87
C GLY A 66 3.52 -3.25 -13.05
N THR A 67 3.06 -4.46 -13.36
CA THR A 67 3.96 -5.60 -13.64
C THR A 67 4.80 -5.41 -14.90
N PHE A 68 4.30 -4.73 -15.93
CA PHE A 68 5.09 -4.40 -17.11
C PHE A 68 6.20 -3.40 -16.76
N MET A 69 5.85 -2.34 -16.02
CA MET A 69 6.82 -1.35 -15.51
C MET A 69 7.92 -2.00 -14.68
N GLU A 70 7.53 -2.88 -13.75
CA GLU A 70 8.46 -3.59 -12.88
C GLU A 70 9.39 -4.52 -13.67
N GLN A 71 8.85 -5.26 -14.65
CA GLN A 71 9.70 -6.09 -15.53
C GLN A 71 10.63 -5.25 -16.41
N ALA A 72 10.19 -4.08 -16.88
CA ALA A 72 11.05 -3.16 -17.63
C ALA A 72 12.23 -2.68 -16.77
N GLU A 73 12.00 -2.27 -15.52
CA GLU A 73 13.06 -1.89 -14.60
C GLU A 73 14.01 -3.04 -14.25
N LEU A 74 13.49 -4.25 -14.08
CA LEU A 74 14.27 -5.41 -13.68
C LEU A 74 15.09 -5.99 -14.84
N TYR A 75 14.52 -6.09 -16.04
CA TYR A 75 15.08 -6.89 -17.13
C TYR A 75 15.60 -6.06 -18.29
N GLN A 76 14.96 -4.94 -18.64
CA GLN A 76 15.40 -4.09 -19.76
C GLN A 76 15.10 -2.59 -19.51
N PRO A 77 15.93 -1.90 -18.71
CA PRO A 77 15.71 -0.48 -18.35
C PRO A 77 15.70 0.48 -19.55
N ASP A 78 16.23 0.06 -20.71
CA ASP A 78 16.16 0.87 -21.93
C ASP A 78 14.72 1.07 -22.43
N VAL A 79 13.78 0.19 -22.07
CA VAL A 79 12.34 0.41 -22.34
C VAL A 79 11.82 1.62 -21.57
N ILE A 80 12.22 1.78 -20.30
CA ILE A 80 11.87 2.96 -19.50
C ILE A 80 12.46 4.23 -20.09
N LYS A 81 13.71 4.17 -20.59
CA LYS A 81 14.33 5.31 -21.29
C LYS A 81 13.56 5.68 -22.56
N ALA A 82 13.17 4.71 -23.37
CA ALA A 82 12.37 4.94 -24.56
C ALA A 82 10.98 5.56 -24.24
N LEU A 83 10.36 5.15 -23.13
CA LEU A 83 9.13 5.78 -22.63
C LEU A 83 9.35 7.24 -22.20
N HIS A 84 10.46 7.55 -21.54
CA HIS A 84 10.82 8.93 -21.22
C HIS A 84 11.02 9.78 -22.48
N GLU A 85 11.76 9.27 -23.47
CA GLU A 85 11.95 9.96 -24.76
C GLU A 85 10.60 10.25 -25.44
N LEU A 86 9.70 9.26 -25.48
CA LEU A 86 8.36 9.42 -26.01
C LEU A 86 7.55 10.52 -25.28
N VAL A 87 7.61 10.54 -23.95
CA VAL A 87 6.97 11.59 -23.13
C VAL A 87 7.55 12.96 -23.44
N ASP A 88 8.88 13.07 -23.50
CA ASP A 88 9.58 14.33 -23.70
C ASP A 88 9.28 14.93 -25.08
N GLU A 89 9.30 14.11 -26.15
CA GLU A 89 8.93 14.55 -27.50
C GLU A 89 7.45 14.96 -27.57
N GLY A 90 6.55 14.22 -26.89
CA GLY A 90 5.12 14.50 -26.88
C GLY A 90 4.67 15.67 -26.02
N LYS A 91 5.53 16.16 -25.11
CA LYS A 91 5.19 17.16 -24.08
C LYS A 91 4.77 18.49 -24.68
N LYS A 92 5.40 18.92 -25.78
CA LYS A 92 5.18 20.25 -26.37
C LYS A 92 3.76 20.45 -26.89
N ASN A 93 3.17 19.44 -27.51
CA ASN A 93 1.81 19.52 -28.08
C ASN A 93 0.81 18.58 -27.38
N GLN A 94 1.14 18.04 -26.20
CA GLN A 94 0.31 17.12 -25.44
C GLN A 94 -0.15 15.92 -26.28
N GLN A 95 0.81 15.27 -26.95
CA GLN A 95 0.55 14.21 -27.93
C GLN A 95 0.46 12.82 -27.31
N VAL A 96 1.00 12.62 -26.11
CA VAL A 96 1.00 11.32 -25.42
C VAL A 96 0.16 11.41 -24.16
N GLU A 97 -0.82 10.52 -24.03
CA GLU A 97 -1.56 10.31 -22.77
C GLU A 97 -1.29 8.90 -22.24
N PHE A 98 -1.06 8.78 -20.93
CA PHE A 98 -1.01 7.49 -20.24
C PHE A 98 -2.27 7.33 -19.39
N LEU A 99 -2.87 6.14 -19.39
CA LEU A 99 -3.99 5.79 -18.53
C LEU A 99 -3.52 5.08 -17.26
N ASP A 100 -4.32 5.22 -16.19
CA ASP A 100 -4.20 4.35 -15.04
C ASP A 100 -4.91 3.00 -15.27
N GLU A 101 -4.37 1.97 -14.63
CA GLU A 101 -4.93 0.64 -14.56
C GLU A 101 -4.66 -0.05 -13.21
N THR A 102 -4.97 -1.35 -13.09
CA THR A 102 -4.56 -2.13 -11.90
C THR A 102 -3.08 -2.49 -12.00
N TYR A 103 -2.34 -2.39 -10.89
CA TYR A 103 -0.90 -2.69 -10.88
C TYR A 103 -0.59 -4.10 -11.42
N TYR A 104 -1.39 -5.10 -11.04
CA TYR A 104 -1.15 -6.50 -11.41
C TYR A 104 -1.92 -6.97 -12.65
N HIS A 105 -2.53 -6.05 -13.42
CA HIS A 105 -3.49 -6.40 -14.46
C HIS A 105 -4.55 -7.40 -13.97
N SER A 106 -5.07 -7.15 -12.77
CA SER A 106 -5.81 -8.13 -11.99
C SER A 106 -7.30 -8.13 -12.29
N LEU A 107 -7.97 -9.21 -11.87
CA LEU A 107 -9.43 -9.35 -11.89
C LEU A 107 -10.11 -8.82 -10.61
N THR A 108 -9.38 -8.06 -9.78
CA THR A 108 -9.88 -7.57 -8.48
C THR A 108 -11.12 -6.67 -8.60
N SER A 109 -11.35 -6.04 -9.75
CA SER A 109 -12.58 -5.29 -10.04
C SER A 109 -13.84 -6.17 -10.00
N LEU A 110 -13.68 -7.49 -10.22
CA LEU A 110 -14.75 -8.48 -10.20
C LEU A 110 -14.98 -9.11 -8.82
N PHE A 111 -14.14 -8.82 -7.81
CA PHE A 111 -14.33 -9.36 -6.47
C PHE A 111 -15.67 -8.91 -5.89
N ALA A 112 -16.32 -9.77 -5.11
CA ALA A 112 -17.62 -9.53 -4.49
C ALA A 112 -17.60 -8.45 -3.41
N ASP A 113 -16.41 -7.96 -3.01
CA ASP A 113 -16.26 -6.83 -2.08
C ASP A 113 -17.00 -5.58 -2.61
N PRO A 114 -18.05 -5.10 -1.92
CA PRO A 114 -18.77 -3.91 -2.35
C PRO A 114 -17.92 -2.64 -2.35
N GLN A 115 -16.91 -2.54 -1.48
CA GLN A 115 -16.02 -1.38 -1.40
C GLN A 115 -14.88 -1.44 -2.43
N LYS A 116 -14.67 -2.63 -3.03
CA LYS A 116 -13.59 -2.90 -4.00
C LYS A 116 -12.23 -2.42 -3.47
N GLN A 117 -11.94 -2.69 -2.20
CA GLN A 117 -10.78 -2.13 -1.50
C GLN A 117 -9.47 -2.56 -2.15
N GLU A 118 -9.28 -3.85 -2.45
CA GLU A 118 -8.06 -4.28 -3.14
C GLU A 118 -7.94 -3.70 -4.56
N PHE A 119 -9.05 -3.58 -5.29
CA PHE A 119 -9.03 -2.93 -6.60
C PHE A 119 -8.57 -1.47 -6.49
N ARG A 120 -9.08 -0.72 -5.51
CA ARG A 120 -8.62 0.64 -5.18
C ARG A 120 -7.15 0.68 -4.82
N ASP A 121 -6.70 -0.23 -3.96
CA ASP A 121 -5.30 -0.30 -3.53
C ASP A 121 -4.37 -0.57 -4.72
N GLN A 122 -4.74 -1.48 -5.63
CA GLN A 122 -3.95 -1.76 -6.82
C GLN A 122 -3.93 -0.61 -7.83
N VAL A 123 -5.02 0.13 -7.99
CA VAL A 123 -5.05 1.35 -8.81
C VAL A 123 -4.16 2.43 -8.19
N MET A 124 -4.17 2.58 -6.86
CA MET A 124 -3.29 3.54 -6.18
C MET A 124 -1.81 3.16 -6.33
N LEU A 125 -1.46 1.88 -6.18
CA LEU A 125 -0.09 1.40 -6.39
C LEU A 125 0.38 1.67 -7.82
N HIS A 126 -0.49 1.42 -8.80
CA HIS A 126 -0.21 1.72 -10.20
C HIS A 126 0.07 3.21 -10.40
N ARG A 127 -0.80 4.07 -9.87
CA ARG A 127 -0.68 5.53 -9.98
C ARG A 127 0.63 6.04 -9.36
N VAL A 128 1.00 5.52 -8.20
CA VAL A 128 2.29 5.84 -7.55
C VAL A 128 3.44 5.44 -8.46
N LYS A 129 3.42 4.21 -9.01
CA LYS A 129 4.49 3.71 -9.89
C LYS A 129 4.62 4.51 -11.19
N MET A 130 3.49 4.88 -11.81
CA MET A 130 3.45 5.77 -12.97
C MET A 130 4.08 7.13 -12.68
N HIS A 131 3.79 7.69 -11.50
CA HIS A 131 4.38 8.96 -11.08
C HIS A 131 5.89 8.84 -10.79
N GLU A 132 6.31 7.75 -10.14
CA GLU A 132 7.74 7.48 -9.87
C GLU A 132 8.56 7.35 -11.16
N ILE A 133 8.04 6.61 -12.14
CA ILE A 133 8.75 6.34 -13.40
C ILE A 133 8.65 7.54 -14.33
N LEU A 134 7.45 8.04 -14.63
CA LEU A 134 7.25 9.03 -15.71
C LEU A 134 6.92 10.44 -15.20
N GLY A 135 6.66 10.62 -13.90
CA GLY A 135 6.19 11.90 -13.35
C GLY A 135 4.75 12.25 -13.74
N ILE A 136 3.98 11.28 -14.26
CA ILE A 136 2.63 11.48 -14.81
C ILE A 136 1.58 11.04 -13.80
N LEU A 137 0.47 11.80 -13.73
CA LEU A 137 -0.72 11.48 -12.95
C LEU A 137 -1.90 11.35 -13.92
N PRO A 138 -2.25 10.15 -14.38
CA PRO A 138 -3.33 9.93 -15.33
C PRO A 138 -4.68 10.51 -14.88
N THR A 139 -5.50 10.95 -15.83
CA THR A 139 -6.88 11.41 -15.60
C THR A 139 -7.92 10.50 -16.25
N SER A 140 -7.47 9.58 -17.11
CA SER A 140 -8.29 8.59 -17.79
C SER A 140 -7.91 7.20 -17.30
N PHE A 141 -8.88 6.30 -17.29
CA PHE A 141 -8.74 4.96 -16.76
C PHE A 141 -9.04 3.90 -17.82
N ARG A 142 -8.31 2.80 -17.79
CA ARG A 142 -8.78 1.55 -18.38
C ARG A 142 -8.83 0.49 -17.30
N ASN A 143 -9.89 -0.31 -17.29
CA ASN A 143 -9.92 -1.49 -16.44
C ASN A 143 -9.37 -2.71 -17.19
N THR A 144 -9.02 -3.76 -16.43
CA THR A 144 -8.38 -4.98 -16.95
C THR A 144 -9.24 -5.51 -18.08
N GLU A 145 -8.64 -5.69 -19.25
CA GLU A 145 -9.28 -6.28 -20.42
C GLU A 145 -10.47 -5.44 -20.96
N LEU A 146 -10.39 -4.11 -20.76
CA LEU A 146 -11.45 -3.14 -21.04
C LEU A 146 -12.78 -3.50 -20.36
N MET A 147 -12.70 -4.14 -19.19
CA MET A 147 -13.88 -4.59 -18.46
C MET A 147 -14.73 -3.43 -17.94
N TYR A 148 -16.01 -3.44 -18.29
CA TYR A 148 -16.96 -2.42 -17.84
C TYR A 148 -18.28 -3.02 -17.36
N ASN A 149 -18.71 -2.53 -16.20
CA ASN A 149 -20.07 -2.58 -15.67
C ASN A 149 -20.32 -1.32 -14.82
N ASN A 150 -21.54 -1.13 -14.35
CA ASN A 150 -21.91 0.04 -13.55
C ASN A 150 -21.12 0.14 -12.24
N GLN A 151 -20.90 -0.97 -11.53
CA GLN A 151 -20.17 -0.95 -10.27
C GLN A 151 -18.70 -0.52 -10.45
N ILE A 152 -18.03 -1.02 -11.49
CA ILE A 152 -16.66 -0.63 -11.84
C ILE A 152 -16.63 0.87 -12.19
N ALA A 153 -17.59 1.33 -13.00
CA ALA A 153 -17.66 2.73 -13.41
C ALA A 153 -17.92 3.68 -12.24
N GLU A 154 -18.78 3.30 -11.29
CA GLU A 154 -19.03 4.06 -10.05
C GLU A 154 -17.75 4.21 -9.23
N ILE A 155 -17.04 3.10 -9.02
CA ILE A 155 -15.81 3.03 -8.25
C ILE A 155 -14.69 3.83 -8.92
N VAL A 156 -14.59 3.81 -10.26
CA VAL A 156 -13.65 4.61 -11.04
C VAL A 156 -14.00 6.11 -11.00
N ALA A 157 -15.28 6.46 -11.09
CA ALA A 157 -15.73 7.84 -10.96
C ALA A 157 -15.42 8.41 -9.56
N ASP A 158 -15.62 7.61 -8.51
CA ASP A 158 -15.31 7.97 -7.12
C ASP A 158 -13.81 8.21 -6.89
N MET A 159 -12.93 7.53 -7.63
CA MET A 159 -11.48 7.81 -7.62
C MET A 159 -11.09 9.11 -8.35
N GLY A 160 -12.05 9.79 -9.01
CA GLY A 160 -11.83 11.09 -9.65
C GLY A 160 -11.38 11.04 -11.11
N TYR A 161 -11.46 9.89 -11.78
CA TYR A 161 -11.16 9.79 -13.20
C TYR A 161 -12.23 10.47 -14.06
N GLN A 162 -11.80 11.01 -15.20
CA GLN A 162 -12.64 11.78 -16.12
C GLN A 162 -13.21 10.92 -17.26
N ALA A 163 -12.45 9.92 -17.70
CA ALA A 163 -12.85 8.97 -18.74
C ALA A 163 -12.53 7.53 -18.36
N ILE A 164 -13.33 6.60 -18.86
CA ILE A 164 -13.07 5.16 -18.86
C ILE A 164 -13.23 4.57 -20.26
N LEU A 165 -12.25 3.76 -20.68
CA LEU A 165 -12.33 2.96 -21.90
C LEU A 165 -13.06 1.64 -21.63
N CYS A 166 -13.89 1.18 -22.56
CA CYS A 166 -14.56 -0.12 -22.44
C CYS A 166 -14.69 -0.85 -23.77
N GLU A 167 -14.86 -2.16 -23.74
CA GLU A 167 -15.27 -2.90 -24.94
C GLU A 167 -16.78 -2.74 -25.18
N LYS A 168 -17.18 -2.69 -26.45
CA LYS A 168 -18.60 -2.81 -26.81
C LYS A 168 -19.02 -4.28 -26.86
N ARG A 169 -20.08 -4.61 -26.12
CA ARG A 169 -20.82 -5.88 -26.25
C ARG A 169 -22.17 -5.65 -26.94
N ASP A 170 -22.68 -6.68 -27.63
CA ASP A 170 -23.91 -6.57 -28.45
C ASP A 170 -25.18 -6.30 -27.62
N ASP A 171 -25.17 -6.65 -26.35
CA ASP A 171 -26.26 -6.41 -25.40
C ASP A 171 -25.99 -5.21 -24.47
N MET A 172 -25.06 -4.32 -24.83
CA MET A 172 -24.94 -3.03 -24.18
C MET A 172 -25.97 -2.06 -24.76
N PHE A 173 -26.92 -1.63 -23.92
CA PHE A 173 -28.00 -0.73 -24.33
C PHE A 173 -27.98 0.57 -23.53
N MET A 174 -28.42 1.64 -24.19
CA MET A 174 -28.80 2.90 -23.54
C MET A 174 -30.13 2.73 -22.80
N MET A 175 -30.43 3.66 -21.90
CA MET A 175 -31.80 3.83 -21.39
C MET A 175 -32.77 3.97 -22.57
N LYS A 176 -33.77 3.06 -22.67
CA LYS A 176 -34.72 2.85 -23.79
C LYS A 176 -34.33 1.78 -24.85
N ASN A 177 -33.53 0.77 -24.50
CA ASN A 177 -33.25 -0.44 -25.33
C ASN A 177 -32.64 -0.15 -26.72
N ARG A 178 -31.90 0.95 -26.87
CA ARG A 178 -31.13 1.22 -28.09
C ARG A 178 -29.70 0.74 -27.90
N PRO A 179 -29.13 -0.07 -28.82
CA PRO A 179 -27.77 -0.56 -28.67
C PRO A 179 -26.79 0.61 -28.70
N ILE A 180 -25.73 0.52 -27.91
CA ILE A 180 -24.67 1.55 -27.93
C ILE A 180 -23.93 1.49 -29.28
N SER A 181 -23.51 2.64 -29.77
CA SER A 181 -22.61 2.74 -30.93
C SER A 181 -21.16 2.74 -30.44
N PRO A 182 -20.22 2.04 -31.08
CA PRO A 182 -18.80 2.18 -30.77
C PRO A 182 -18.21 3.50 -31.27
N ASN A 183 -19.00 4.32 -31.97
CA ASN A 183 -18.60 5.59 -32.56
C ASN A 183 -19.19 6.81 -31.83
N ALA A 184 -19.69 6.63 -30.60
CA ALA A 184 -20.36 7.69 -29.83
C ALA A 184 -19.77 7.79 -28.42
N VAL A 185 -19.98 8.94 -27.78
CA VAL A 185 -19.52 9.21 -26.42
C VAL A 185 -20.67 9.01 -25.44
N PHE A 186 -20.42 8.33 -24.34
CA PHE A 186 -21.42 8.01 -23.33
C PHE A 186 -21.04 8.53 -21.95
N ARG A 187 -21.98 8.45 -21.02
CA ARG A 187 -21.77 8.74 -19.61
C ARG A 187 -22.08 7.51 -18.75
N ALA A 188 -21.28 7.30 -17.72
CA ALA A 188 -21.55 6.28 -16.72
C ALA A 188 -22.81 6.64 -15.92
N LYS A 189 -23.58 5.63 -15.53
CA LYS A 189 -24.80 5.82 -14.75
C LYS A 189 -24.50 6.47 -13.40
N GLY A 190 -25.13 7.61 -13.14
CA GLY A 190 -25.05 8.28 -11.83
C GLY A 190 -23.77 9.08 -11.59
N SER A 191 -22.91 9.26 -12.59
CA SER A 191 -21.68 10.05 -12.45
C SER A 191 -21.39 10.90 -13.71
N ASN A 192 -20.37 11.76 -13.63
CA ASN A 192 -19.89 12.54 -14.77
C ASN A 192 -18.81 11.83 -15.59
N LEU A 193 -18.45 10.60 -15.25
CA LEU A 193 -17.41 9.82 -15.93
C LEU A 193 -17.83 9.56 -17.39
N ILE A 194 -16.97 9.96 -18.32
CA ILE A 194 -17.15 9.73 -19.75
C ILE A 194 -16.77 8.29 -20.09
N VAL A 195 -17.61 7.60 -20.85
CA VAL A 195 -17.41 6.21 -21.27
C VAL A 195 -17.17 6.19 -22.78
N ILE A 196 -16.05 5.59 -23.18
CA ILE A 196 -15.59 5.55 -24.57
C ILE A 196 -15.49 4.09 -25.02
N PRO A 197 -16.46 3.56 -25.79
CA PRO A 197 -16.42 2.19 -26.25
C PRO A 197 -15.43 2.00 -27.41
N ARG A 198 -14.72 0.88 -27.41
CA ARG A 198 -13.80 0.49 -28.48
C ARG A 198 -14.56 0.17 -29.76
N ASN A 199 -14.06 0.66 -30.89
CA ASN A 199 -14.48 0.21 -32.21
C ASN A 199 -13.68 -1.05 -32.59
N ARG A 200 -14.26 -2.20 -32.23
CA ARG A 200 -13.68 -3.52 -32.46
C ARG A 200 -13.34 -3.78 -33.93
N GLU A 201 -14.25 -3.51 -34.85
CA GLU A 201 -14.05 -3.86 -36.26
C GLU A 201 -12.82 -3.16 -36.85
N LEU A 202 -12.69 -1.85 -36.65
CA LEU A 202 -11.52 -1.12 -37.15
C LEU A 202 -10.26 -1.43 -36.35
N SER A 203 -10.37 -1.80 -35.09
CA SER A 203 -9.20 -2.20 -34.30
C SER A 203 -8.66 -3.55 -34.79
N ASP A 204 -9.55 -4.52 -34.99
CA ASP A 204 -9.22 -5.90 -35.38
C ASP A 204 -8.76 -6.01 -36.85
N ASP A 205 -9.14 -5.05 -37.70
CA ASP A 205 -8.59 -4.89 -39.06
C ASP A 205 -7.05 -4.80 -39.04
N ILE A 206 -6.49 -4.11 -38.04
CA ILE A 206 -5.04 -3.93 -37.89
C ILE A 206 -4.43 -4.99 -36.98
N ALA A 207 -5.04 -5.25 -35.81
CA ALA A 207 -4.45 -6.17 -34.83
C ALA A 207 -4.44 -7.64 -35.30
N PHE A 208 -5.40 -8.08 -36.12
CA PHE A 208 -5.57 -9.50 -36.46
C PHE A 208 -5.69 -9.78 -37.96
N ARG A 209 -6.43 -8.95 -38.70
CA ARG A 209 -6.68 -9.21 -40.13
C ARG A 209 -5.55 -8.75 -41.04
N PHE A 210 -4.71 -7.82 -40.58
CA PHE A 210 -3.62 -7.23 -41.34
C PHE A 210 -2.64 -8.24 -41.99
N PRO A 211 -2.24 -9.35 -41.33
CA PRO A 211 -1.35 -10.34 -41.96
C PRO A 211 -2.01 -11.15 -43.08
N HIS A 212 -3.36 -11.21 -43.12
CA HIS A 212 -4.14 -12.00 -44.06
C HIS A 212 -4.72 -11.15 -45.19
N SER A 213 -5.08 -9.91 -44.91
CA SER A 213 -5.63 -8.92 -45.82
C SER A 213 -5.12 -7.54 -45.44
N SER A 214 -3.89 -7.23 -45.86
CA SER A 214 -3.21 -6.00 -45.46
C SER A 214 -3.98 -4.77 -45.92
N LEU A 215 -4.36 -3.93 -44.95
CA LEU A 215 -5.02 -2.66 -45.18
C LEU A 215 -3.97 -1.56 -45.23
N SER A 216 -3.99 -0.71 -46.25
CA SER A 216 -3.09 0.45 -46.30
C SER A 216 -3.50 1.53 -45.30
N ALA A 217 -2.55 2.37 -44.90
CA ALA A 217 -2.82 3.54 -44.05
C ALA A 217 -3.87 4.48 -44.66
N ASP A 218 -3.86 4.65 -45.99
CA ASP A 218 -4.82 5.46 -46.74
C ASP A 218 -6.25 4.90 -46.70
N GLU A 219 -6.41 3.59 -46.88
CA GLU A 219 -7.70 2.92 -46.76
C GLU A 219 -8.22 2.99 -45.33
N TYR A 220 -7.34 2.80 -44.34
CA TYR A 220 -7.72 2.88 -42.93
C TYR A 220 -8.17 4.29 -42.54
N ALA A 221 -7.41 5.33 -42.94
CA ALA A 221 -7.80 6.71 -42.74
C ALA A 221 -9.14 7.04 -43.44
N SER A 222 -9.38 6.51 -44.63
CA SER A 222 -10.67 6.62 -45.32
C SER A 222 -11.82 5.99 -44.53
N HIS A 223 -11.61 4.79 -43.97
CA HIS A 223 -12.62 4.12 -43.14
C HIS A 223 -12.95 4.95 -41.89
N ILE A 224 -11.94 5.52 -41.22
CA ILE A 224 -12.14 6.42 -40.07
C ILE A 224 -12.88 7.69 -40.49
N ALA A 225 -12.52 8.29 -41.63
CA ALA A 225 -13.17 9.51 -42.13
C ALA A 225 -14.66 9.33 -42.44
N ASN A 226 -15.07 8.11 -42.79
CA ASN A 226 -16.46 7.76 -43.12
C ASN A 226 -17.30 7.36 -41.90
N ILE A 227 -16.74 7.40 -40.69
CA ILE A 227 -17.49 7.14 -39.46
C ILE A 227 -18.55 8.23 -39.24
N ASP A 228 -19.80 7.79 -39.11
CA ASP A 228 -20.89 8.61 -38.60
C ASP A 228 -20.92 8.48 -37.07
N GLY A 229 -20.32 9.46 -36.39
CA GLY A 229 -20.09 9.41 -34.95
C GLY A 229 -19.28 10.59 -34.40
N GLU A 230 -19.28 10.70 -33.07
CA GLU A 230 -18.61 11.75 -32.31
C GLU A 230 -17.15 11.41 -32.03
N ALA A 231 -16.89 10.17 -31.66
CA ALA A 231 -15.57 9.68 -31.28
C ALA A 231 -15.40 8.21 -31.67
N VAL A 232 -14.19 7.79 -31.99
CA VAL A 232 -13.82 6.42 -32.30
C VAL A 232 -12.56 6.05 -31.53
N LEU A 233 -12.68 5.05 -30.66
CA LEU A 233 -11.55 4.47 -29.94
C LEU A 233 -11.02 3.25 -30.71
N LEU A 234 -9.77 3.32 -31.12
CA LEU A 234 -9.06 2.26 -31.82
C LEU A 234 -8.03 1.68 -30.87
N GLY A 235 -8.30 0.49 -30.35
CA GLY A 235 -7.55 -0.10 -29.23
C GLY A 235 -6.82 -1.39 -29.61
N TYR A 236 -5.56 -1.51 -29.21
CA TYR A 236 -4.69 -2.61 -29.61
C TYR A 236 -3.82 -3.11 -28.45
N ASP A 237 -3.52 -4.41 -28.41
CA ASP A 237 -2.34 -4.92 -27.71
C ASP A 237 -1.10 -4.35 -28.38
N PHE A 238 -0.19 -3.71 -27.64
CA PHE A 238 0.98 -3.08 -28.23
C PHE A 238 1.89 -4.10 -28.95
N GLU A 239 1.90 -5.33 -28.43
CA GLU A 239 2.58 -6.51 -28.98
C GLU A 239 2.10 -6.91 -30.38
N HIS A 240 1.00 -6.33 -30.90
CA HIS A 240 0.68 -6.52 -32.32
C HIS A 240 1.76 -5.96 -33.25
N ILE A 241 2.58 -5.01 -32.78
CA ILE A 241 3.68 -4.41 -33.55
C ILE A 241 4.99 -5.16 -33.21
N GLY A 242 5.47 -6.00 -34.11
CA GLY A 242 6.78 -6.66 -33.99
C GLY A 242 6.79 -8.00 -33.25
N GLU A 243 5.75 -8.35 -32.49
CA GLU A 243 5.63 -9.69 -31.86
C GLU A 243 4.50 -10.53 -32.49
N HIS A 244 3.23 -10.10 -32.44
CA HIS A 244 2.14 -10.84 -33.10
C HIS A 244 2.17 -10.68 -34.63
N ILE A 245 2.52 -9.48 -35.10
CA ILE A 245 2.74 -9.19 -36.52
C ILE A 245 4.20 -8.77 -36.69
N TRP A 246 4.97 -9.59 -37.38
CA TRP A 246 6.39 -9.35 -37.59
C TRP A 246 6.64 -8.17 -38.53
N GLU A 247 7.81 -7.54 -38.39
CA GLU A 247 8.19 -6.36 -39.19
C GLU A 247 8.12 -6.61 -40.70
N ASP A 248 8.46 -7.82 -41.15
CA ASP A 248 8.43 -8.23 -42.57
C ASP A 248 7.02 -8.24 -43.18
N LYS A 249 5.97 -8.21 -42.35
CA LYS A 249 4.57 -8.03 -42.78
C LYS A 249 4.19 -6.58 -43.02
N GLY A 250 5.06 -5.63 -42.67
CA GLY A 250 4.86 -4.20 -42.93
C GLY A 250 4.06 -3.44 -41.88
N ILE A 251 3.85 -4.01 -40.68
CA ILE A 251 3.07 -3.33 -39.62
C ILE A 251 3.73 -2.02 -39.16
N PHE A 252 5.07 -1.97 -39.08
CA PHE A 252 5.79 -0.72 -38.77
C PHE A 252 5.60 0.33 -39.87
N GLU A 253 5.66 -0.08 -41.15
CA GLU A 253 5.45 0.83 -42.27
C GLU A 253 4.01 1.36 -42.33
N PHE A 254 3.03 0.55 -41.92
CA PHE A 254 1.65 1.00 -41.75
C PHE A 254 1.57 2.15 -40.74
N TRP A 255 2.12 1.96 -39.53
CA TRP A 255 2.08 2.99 -38.47
C TRP A 255 2.86 4.25 -38.86
N LYS A 256 4.02 4.12 -39.53
CA LYS A 256 4.80 5.26 -40.03
C LYS A 256 4.02 6.12 -41.03
N ARG A 257 3.17 5.51 -41.87
CA ARG A 257 2.39 6.22 -42.91
C ARG A 257 1.05 6.75 -42.42
N LEU A 258 0.56 6.27 -41.28
CA LEU A 258 -0.77 6.62 -40.78
C LEU A 258 -0.95 8.13 -40.55
N PRO A 259 -0.01 8.89 -39.95
CA PRO A 259 -0.20 10.33 -39.74
C PRO A 259 -0.42 11.10 -41.05
N GLU A 260 0.35 10.80 -42.10
CA GLU A 260 0.19 11.43 -43.42
C GLU A 260 -1.16 11.07 -44.07
N ALA A 261 -1.59 9.81 -43.91
CA ALA A 261 -2.88 9.36 -44.42
C ALA A 261 -4.05 10.07 -43.72
N LEU A 262 -4.00 10.20 -42.39
CA LEU A 262 -5.01 10.91 -41.60
C LEU A 262 -5.09 12.40 -41.98
N ALA A 263 -3.95 13.04 -42.25
CA ALA A 263 -3.88 14.46 -42.64
C ALA A 263 -4.60 14.77 -43.97
N LYS A 264 -4.88 13.77 -44.80
CA LYS A 264 -5.66 13.92 -46.04
C LYS A 264 -7.16 14.15 -45.78
N TYR A 265 -7.63 13.89 -44.56
CA TYR A 265 -9.05 13.95 -44.18
C TYR A 265 -9.26 15.02 -43.08
N PRO A 266 -9.61 16.28 -43.45
CA PRO A 266 -9.76 17.38 -42.49
C PRO A 266 -10.85 17.18 -41.44
N ASN A 267 -11.75 16.22 -41.63
CA ASN A 267 -12.82 15.90 -40.71
C ASN A 267 -12.39 14.96 -39.56
N ILE A 268 -11.22 14.35 -39.64
CA ILE A 268 -10.64 13.55 -38.55
C ILE A 268 -9.84 14.46 -37.63
N VAL A 269 -10.05 14.36 -36.32
CA VAL A 269 -9.21 15.01 -35.32
C VAL A 269 -8.66 13.95 -34.39
N VAL A 270 -7.34 13.78 -34.36
CA VAL A 270 -6.70 12.83 -33.47
C VAL A 270 -6.61 13.45 -32.06
N VAL A 271 -7.17 12.76 -31.08
CA VAL A 271 -7.29 13.25 -29.70
C VAL A 271 -7.04 12.13 -28.69
N ASN A 272 -6.66 12.50 -27.48
CA ASN A 272 -6.53 11.53 -26.38
C ASN A 272 -7.84 11.44 -25.56
N PRO A 273 -8.04 10.41 -24.72
CA PRO A 273 -9.26 10.26 -23.93
C PRO A 273 -9.60 11.46 -23.05
N SER A 274 -8.60 12.14 -22.47
CA SER A 274 -8.81 13.36 -21.66
C SER A 274 -9.35 14.53 -22.49
N ASP A 275 -8.92 14.67 -23.75
CA ASP A 275 -9.45 15.69 -24.67
C ASP A 275 -10.94 15.44 -24.96
N ILE A 276 -11.33 14.16 -25.13
CA ILE A 276 -12.74 13.76 -25.29
C ILE A 276 -13.50 14.08 -24.01
N ALA A 277 -12.95 13.73 -22.84
CA ALA A 277 -13.59 13.97 -21.57
C ALA A 277 -13.88 15.46 -21.33
N GLU A 278 -12.90 16.33 -21.58
CA GLU A 278 -13.08 17.78 -21.41
C GLU A 278 -14.07 18.35 -22.43
N ARG A 279 -14.05 17.87 -23.69
CA ARG A 279 -14.97 18.34 -24.73
C ARG A 279 -16.43 17.94 -24.46
N PHE A 280 -16.67 16.80 -23.85
CA PHE A 280 -18.01 16.26 -23.54
C PHE A 280 -18.42 16.45 -22.08
N LYS A 281 -17.62 17.19 -21.30
CA LYS A 281 -17.85 17.46 -19.88
C LYS A 281 -19.25 17.99 -19.59
N ASP A 282 -19.65 19.02 -20.33
CA ASP A 282 -20.96 19.69 -20.20
C ASP A 282 -21.98 19.24 -21.27
N ALA A 283 -21.62 18.26 -22.10
CA ALA A 283 -22.50 17.74 -23.15
C ALA A 283 -23.55 16.77 -22.58
N ASP A 284 -24.75 16.79 -23.16
CA ASP A 284 -25.79 15.79 -22.87
C ASP A 284 -25.44 14.47 -23.59
N CYS A 285 -24.71 13.60 -22.90
CA CYS A 285 -24.31 12.29 -23.40
C CYS A 285 -25.30 11.22 -22.94
N PRO A 286 -25.65 10.26 -23.81
CA PRO A 286 -26.45 9.11 -23.40
C PRO A 286 -25.79 8.28 -22.30
N VAL A 287 -26.60 7.72 -21.41
CA VAL A 287 -26.14 6.91 -20.29
C VAL A 287 -26.01 5.44 -20.68
N VAL A 288 -24.89 4.83 -20.32
CA VAL A 288 -24.64 3.39 -20.40
C VAL A 288 -25.04 2.75 -19.07
N ASP A 289 -25.89 1.70 -19.12
CA ASP A 289 -26.42 1.01 -17.94
C ASP A 289 -26.20 -0.49 -18.06
N ILE A 290 -25.05 -0.97 -17.56
CA ILE A 290 -24.61 -2.37 -17.66
C ILE A 290 -24.53 -3.00 -16.27
N HIS A 291 -25.32 -4.04 -16.06
CA HIS A 291 -25.34 -4.79 -14.80
C HIS A 291 -24.05 -5.61 -14.61
N ASP A 292 -23.67 -5.90 -13.38
CA ASP A 292 -22.39 -6.56 -13.06
C ASP A 292 -22.27 -7.98 -13.64
N LEU A 293 -23.38 -8.72 -13.68
CA LEU A 293 -23.49 -10.02 -14.36
C LEU A 293 -23.34 -9.94 -15.89
N SER A 294 -23.35 -8.73 -16.44
CA SER A 294 -23.28 -8.40 -17.86
C SER A 294 -21.99 -7.65 -18.18
N THR A 295 -20.94 -7.86 -17.38
CA THR A 295 -19.64 -7.21 -17.58
C THR A 295 -19.15 -7.46 -19.01
N SER A 296 -18.80 -6.37 -19.69
CA SER A 296 -18.16 -6.41 -21.01
C SER A 296 -16.66 -6.67 -20.85
N SER A 297 -16.01 -7.21 -21.88
CA SER A 297 -14.56 -7.38 -21.97
C SER A 297 -14.16 -7.49 -23.44
N TRP A 298 -12.95 -7.09 -23.79
CA TRP A 298 -12.43 -7.29 -25.14
C TRP A 298 -11.96 -8.72 -25.45
N ALA A 299 -11.91 -9.59 -24.43
CA ALA A 299 -11.58 -10.99 -24.62
C ALA A 299 -12.73 -11.83 -25.18
N ASP A 300 -12.33 -12.85 -25.94
CA ASP A 300 -13.15 -13.93 -26.51
C ASP A 300 -14.38 -13.48 -27.32
N LYS A 301 -14.99 -14.41 -28.06
CA LYS A 301 -16.11 -14.09 -28.97
C LYS A 301 -17.32 -13.47 -28.26
N GLY A 302 -17.59 -13.88 -27.02
CA GLY A 302 -18.70 -13.41 -26.19
C GLY A 302 -18.53 -11.97 -25.66
N ARG A 303 -17.30 -11.45 -25.64
CA ARG A 303 -16.97 -10.11 -25.13
C ARG A 303 -17.42 -9.89 -23.70
N ASP A 304 -17.25 -10.92 -22.88
CA ASP A 304 -17.68 -10.97 -21.50
C ASP A 304 -16.60 -11.64 -20.64
N THR A 305 -16.93 -11.99 -19.41
CA THR A 305 -15.98 -12.57 -18.47
C THR A 305 -15.78 -14.09 -18.63
N PHE A 306 -16.38 -14.77 -19.63
CA PHE A 306 -16.25 -16.23 -19.79
C PHE A 306 -14.80 -16.69 -20.03
N GLY A 307 -13.93 -15.82 -20.54
CA GLY A 307 -12.49 -16.10 -20.64
C GLY A 307 -11.82 -16.39 -19.30
N TRP A 308 -12.34 -15.83 -18.21
CA TRP A 308 -11.81 -16.00 -16.85
C TRP A 308 -12.76 -16.70 -15.89
N LEU A 309 -14.07 -16.74 -16.18
CA LEU A 309 -15.09 -17.29 -15.28
C LEU A 309 -16.05 -18.23 -16.03
N GLY A 310 -15.55 -18.92 -17.07
CA GLY A 310 -16.40 -19.71 -17.95
C GLY A 310 -16.48 -21.19 -17.69
N ASN A 311 -15.59 -21.73 -16.86
CA ASN A 311 -15.67 -23.11 -16.40
C ASN A 311 -15.58 -23.22 -14.86
N PRO A 312 -16.04 -24.34 -14.28
CA PRO A 312 -16.03 -24.52 -12.83
C PRO A 312 -14.64 -24.35 -12.19
N THR A 313 -13.58 -24.86 -12.82
CA THR A 313 -12.20 -24.76 -12.31
C THR A 313 -11.76 -23.30 -12.20
N GLN A 314 -12.04 -22.49 -13.23
CA GLN A 314 -11.75 -21.06 -13.22
C GLN A 314 -12.49 -20.34 -12.10
N CYS A 315 -13.79 -20.59 -11.96
CA CYS A 315 -14.63 -20.00 -10.91
C CYS A 315 -14.17 -20.38 -9.50
N ASP A 316 -13.79 -21.64 -9.29
CA ASP A 316 -13.33 -22.13 -7.99
C ASP A 316 -11.99 -21.49 -7.61
N LEU A 317 -11.01 -21.47 -8.52
CA LEU A 317 -9.71 -20.86 -8.23
C LEU A 317 -9.78 -19.33 -8.08
N PHE A 318 -10.64 -18.66 -8.85
CA PHE A 318 -10.90 -17.23 -8.65
C PHE A 318 -11.45 -16.94 -7.25
N LYS A 319 -12.43 -17.74 -6.79
CA LYS A 319 -13.00 -17.62 -5.44
C LYS A 319 -12.00 -17.98 -4.35
N ASP A 320 -11.14 -18.97 -4.58
CA ASP A 320 -10.08 -19.32 -3.63
C ASP A 320 -9.12 -18.13 -3.45
N ILE A 321 -8.69 -17.48 -4.53
CA ILE A 321 -7.85 -16.27 -4.48
C ILE A 321 -8.59 -15.15 -3.74
N GLU A 322 -9.84 -14.86 -4.11
CA GLU A 322 -10.66 -13.82 -3.45
C GLU A 322 -10.80 -14.06 -1.95
N SER A 323 -11.09 -15.29 -1.54
CA SER A 323 -11.34 -15.65 -0.14
C SER A 323 -10.11 -15.42 0.76
N MET A 324 -8.91 -15.42 0.19
CA MET A 324 -7.66 -15.22 0.92
C MET A 324 -7.42 -13.76 1.32
N GLU A 325 -8.11 -12.78 0.71
CA GLU A 325 -7.80 -11.34 0.84
C GLU A 325 -7.62 -10.89 2.30
N LYS A 326 -8.55 -11.28 3.19
CA LYS A 326 -8.53 -10.84 4.58
C LYS A 326 -7.31 -11.35 5.33
N ASP A 327 -6.94 -12.62 5.12
CA ASP A 327 -5.85 -13.25 5.84
C ASP A 327 -4.48 -12.82 5.29
N VAL A 328 -4.35 -12.65 3.97
CA VAL A 328 -3.12 -12.11 3.35
C VAL A 328 -2.87 -10.66 3.72
N ARG A 329 -3.92 -9.84 3.81
CA ARG A 329 -3.82 -8.43 4.22
C ARG A 329 -3.34 -8.33 5.67
N ARG A 330 -3.81 -9.22 6.55
CA ARG A 330 -3.31 -9.34 7.94
C ARG A 330 -1.87 -9.87 8.00
N ALA A 331 -1.51 -10.77 7.09
CA ALA A 331 -0.16 -11.31 7.01
C ALA A 331 0.85 -10.22 6.59
N GLY A 332 0.49 -9.43 5.58
CA GLY A 332 1.32 -8.35 5.05
C GLY A 332 2.60 -8.85 4.37
N GLY A 333 3.47 -7.89 4.02
CA GLY A 333 4.80 -8.17 3.46
C GLY A 333 4.76 -9.03 2.19
N GLU A 334 5.73 -9.93 2.06
CA GLU A 334 5.89 -10.76 0.85
C GLU A 334 4.69 -11.66 0.57
N LEU A 335 4.00 -12.19 1.61
CA LEU A 335 2.82 -13.03 1.41
C LEU A 335 1.68 -12.26 0.73
N PHE A 336 1.53 -10.98 1.07
CA PHE A 336 0.56 -10.10 0.44
C PHE A 336 0.93 -9.80 -1.01
N THR A 337 2.21 -9.50 -1.30
CA THR A 337 2.71 -9.33 -2.67
C THR A 337 2.52 -10.58 -3.52
N ARG A 338 2.84 -11.77 -2.98
CA ARG A 338 2.63 -13.06 -3.67
C ARG A 338 1.17 -13.30 -3.99
N TRP A 339 0.26 -13.02 -3.06
CA TRP A 339 -1.17 -13.11 -3.32
C TRP A 339 -1.60 -12.17 -4.44
N ARG A 340 -1.11 -10.92 -4.45
CA ARG A 340 -1.42 -9.97 -5.53
C ARG A 340 -0.98 -10.47 -6.90
N HIS A 341 0.17 -11.13 -7.02
CA HIS A 341 0.55 -11.81 -8.27
C HIS A 341 -0.45 -12.90 -8.68
N LEU A 342 -1.06 -13.63 -7.73
CA LEU A 342 -2.12 -14.59 -8.06
C LEU A 342 -3.37 -13.93 -8.66
N THR A 343 -3.63 -12.65 -8.35
CA THR A 343 -4.82 -11.93 -8.85
C THR A 343 -4.75 -11.53 -10.33
N THR A 344 -3.58 -11.68 -10.97
CA THR A 344 -3.33 -11.38 -12.39
C THR A 344 -4.31 -12.14 -13.30
N SER A 345 -4.91 -11.45 -14.29
CA SER A 345 -5.92 -12.03 -15.19
C SER A 345 -5.40 -13.23 -15.99
N ASP A 346 -4.15 -13.18 -16.46
CA ASP A 346 -3.51 -14.20 -17.30
C ASP A 346 -3.56 -15.59 -16.68
N HIS A 347 -3.35 -15.69 -15.37
CA HIS A 347 -3.29 -16.98 -14.68
C HIS A 347 -4.58 -17.76 -14.84
N VAL A 348 -5.72 -17.08 -14.72
CA VAL A 348 -7.05 -17.70 -14.87
C VAL A 348 -7.37 -17.90 -16.36
N TYR A 349 -6.91 -16.99 -17.23
CA TYR A 349 -7.09 -17.12 -18.68
C TYR A 349 -6.39 -18.36 -19.27
N PHE A 350 -5.21 -18.74 -18.74
CA PHE A 350 -4.51 -19.96 -19.19
C PHE A 350 -5.30 -21.26 -18.98
N LEU A 351 -6.37 -21.25 -18.18
CA LEU A 351 -7.26 -22.38 -17.94
C LEU A 351 -8.44 -22.44 -18.92
N HIS A 352 -8.57 -21.45 -19.81
CA HIS A 352 -9.64 -21.41 -20.79
C HIS A 352 -9.41 -22.48 -21.87
N GLU A 353 -10.40 -23.35 -22.09
CA GLU A 353 -10.35 -24.39 -23.12
C GLU A 353 -10.74 -23.81 -24.49
N LYS A 354 -9.87 -23.99 -25.49
CA LYS A 354 -10.17 -23.60 -26.87
C LYS A 354 -11.32 -24.43 -27.44
N LEU A 355 -12.52 -23.86 -27.53
CA LEU A 355 -13.65 -24.45 -28.24
C LEU A 355 -13.63 -23.99 -29.71
N GLY A 356 -13.01 -24.78 -30.59
CA GLY A 356 -13.15 -24.67 -32.06
C GLY A 356 -12.03 -23.94 -32.82
N GLU A 357 -12.07 -24.03 -34.16
CA GLU A 357 -11.23 -23.25 -35.11
C GLU A 357 -11.71 -21.78 -35.22
N ASP A 358 -12.04 -21.13 -34.10
CA ASP A 358 -12.46 -19.73 -34.12
C ASP A 358 -11.30 -18.84 -33.64
N HIS A 359 -11.04 -17.79 -34.42
CA HIS A 359 -9.88 -16.91 -34.30
C HIS A 359 -9.89 -16.25 -32.92
N ALA A 360 -9.05 -16.74 -32.00
CA ALA A 360 -8.92 -16.17 -30.67
C ALA A 360 -8.45 -14.71 -30.78
N VAL A 361 -9.17 -13.82 -30.11
CA VAL A 361 -8.94 -12.36 -30.19
C VAL A 361 -7.85 -11.92 -29.21
N HIS A 362 -7.45 -12.76 -28.26
CA HIS A 362 -6.19 -12.59 -27.52
C HIS A 362 -5.48 -13.94 -27.47
N PHE A 363 -4.44 -14.12 -28.28
CA PHE A 363 -3.61 -15.31 -28.22
C PHE A 363 -2.63 -15.21 -27.05
N TYR A 364 -3.12 -15.25 -25.82
CA TYR A 364 -2.22 -15.46 -24.68
C TYR A 364 -1.62 -16.86 -24.80
N PHE A 365 -0.35 -16.91 -25.20
CA PHE A 365 0.41 -18.14 -25.26
C PHE A 365 0.47 -18.75 -23.86
N ASN A 366 -0.15 -19.91 -23.65
CA ASN A 366 -0.01 -20.65 -22.40
C ASN A 366 1.46 -21.07 -22.25
N PRO A 367 2.21 -20.49 -21.28
CA PRO A 367 3.64 -20.71 -21.16
C PRO A 367 3.98 -22.11 -20.62
N TYR A 368 2.98 -22.87 -20.17
CA TYR A 368 3.13 -24.19 -19.57
C TYR A 368 2.79 -25.34 -20.54
N GLY A 369 2.63 -25.04 -21.83
CA GLY A 369 2.34 -26.00 -22.89
C GLY A 369 0.89 -25.96 -23.39
N GLY A 370 0.51 -26.91 -24.25
CA GLY A 370 -0.79 -26.90 -24.94
C GLY A 370 -2.00 -27.42 -24.16
N SER A 371 -1.85 -27.77 -22.87
CA SER A 371 -2.94 -28.32 -22.04
C SER A 371 -3.29 -27.36 -20.90
N THR A 372 -4.59 -27.17 -20.65
CA THR A 372 -5.15 -26.40 -19.52
C THR A 372 -4.91 -27.07 -18.16
N ALA A 373 -4.62 -28.38 -18.14
CA ALA A 373 -4.38 -29.12 -16.90
C ALA A 373 -3.11 -28.65 -16.17
N ARG A 374 -2.07 -28.25 -16.90
CA ARG A 374 -0.81 -27.81 -16.33
C ARG A 374 -0.90 -26.45 -15.61
N PRO A 375 -1.44 -25.37 -16.23
CA PRO A 375 -1.66 -24.11 -15.50
C PRO A 375 -2.61 -24.28 -14.33
N ALA A 376 -3.68 -25.07 -14.47
CA ALA A 376 -4.58 -25.37 -13.35
C ALA A 376 -3.82 -25.99 -12.17
N GLN A 377 -3.01 -27.03 -12.42
CA GLN A 377 -2.19 -27.65 -11.38
C GLN A 377 -1.22 -26.66 -10.72
N ILE A 378 -0.58 -25.79 -11.50
CA ILE A 378 0.38 -24.81 -10.98
C ILE A 378 -0.35 -23.78 -10.11
N LEU A 379 -1.45 -23.20 -10.60
CA LEU A 379 -2.22 -22.18 -9.90
C LEU A 379 -2.81 -22.72 -8.60
N THR A 380 -3.50 -23.87 -8.64
CA THR A 380 -4.03 -24.54 -7.44
C THR A 380 -2.93 -24.76 -6.41
N ARG A 381 -1.76 -25.26 -6.83
CA ARG A 381 -0.65 -25.50 -5.92
C ARG A 381 -0.12 -24.19 -5.30
N LYS A 382 0.02 -23.11 -6.06
CA LYS A 382 0.49 -21.82 -5.51
C LYS A 382 -0.52 -21.22 -4.54
N ILE A 383 -1.81 -21.38 -4.81
CA ILE A 383 -2.88 -21.02 -3.88
C ILE A 383 -2.76 -21.84 -2.60
N ASP A 384 -2.72 -23.17 -2.68
CA ASP A 384 -2.62 -24.08 -1.53
C ASP A 384 -1.37 -23.81 -0.68
N ASP A 385 -0.21 -23.70 -1.32
CA ASP A 385 1.06 -23.42 -0.64
C ASP A 385 1.00 -22.08 0.08
N LEU A 386 0.41 -21.05 -0.55
CA LEU A 386 0.25 -19.73 0.05
C LEU A 386 -0.75 -19.75 1.21
N GLN A 387 -1.89 -20.43 1.07
CA GLN A 387 -2.84 -20.66 2.15
C GLN A 387 -2.20 -21.37 3.34
N LEU A 388 -1.37 -22.39 3.11
CA LEU A 388 -0.62 -23.09 4.15
C LEU A 388 0.41 -22.18 4.82
N MET A 389 1.12 -21.34 4.05
CA MET A 389 2.06 -20.36 4.60
C MET A 389 1.34 -19.33 5.47
N ILE A 390 0.19 -18.82 5.04
CA ILE A 390 -0.64 -17.89 5.81
C ILE A 390 -1.16 -18.58 7.07
N LYS A 391 -1.72 -19.78 6.97
CA LYS A 391 -2.18 -20.55 8.14
C LYS A 391 -1.04 -20.82 9.11
N ARG A 392 0.16 -21.17 8.63
CA ARG A 392 1.34 -21.32 9.50
C ARG A 392 1.74 -20.00 10.12
N PHE A 393 1.74 -18.91 9.36
CA PHE A 393 2.01 -17.57 9.86
C PHE A 393 1.00 -17.15 10.93
N ASP A 394 -0.28 -17.42 10.71
CA ASP A 394 -1.35 -17.21 11.67
C ASP A 394 -1.19 -18.14 12.87
N VAL A 395 -0.89 -19.43 12.70
CA VAL A 395 -0.63 -20.37 13.81
C VAL A 395 0.60 -19.94 14.61
N LEU A 396 1.65 -19.46 13.96
CA LEU A 396 2.84 -18.88 14.62
C LEU A 396 2.47 -17.59 15.37
N LYS A 397 1.56 -16.74 14.83
CA LYS A 397 0.98 -15.59 15.55
C LYS A 397 0.01 -16.00 16.67
N HIS A 398 -0.69 -17.12 16.53
CA HIS A 398 -1.60 -17.70 17.52
C HIS A 398 -0.87 -18.57 18.56
N GLY A 399 0.46 -18.70 18.45
CA GLY A 399 1.36 -19.12 19.53
C GLY A 399 1.44 -18.06 20.61
N GLY A 400 0.27 -17.76 21.20
CA GLY A 400 -0.13 -16.68 22.11
C GLY A 400 0.57 -15.32 22.03
N LYS A 401 -0.26 -14.28 22.13
CA LYS A 401 0.14 -12.91 21.88
C LYS A 401 1.16 -12.44 22.91
N THR A 402 2.36 -12.10 22.43
CA THR A 402 3.34 -11.35 23.23
C THR A 402 2.82 -9.93 23.39
N ALA A 403 2.56 -9.52 24.63
CA ALA A 403 2.11 -8.16 24.90
C ALA A 403 3.28 -7.18 24.96
N VAL A 404 3.06 -5.96 24.51
CA VAL A 404 3.98 -4.83 24.72
C VAL A 404 3.51 -4.05 25.94
N LEU A 405 4.33 -4.09 26.99
CA LEU A 405 4.13 -3.31 28.21
C LEU A 405 4.85 -1.96 28.08
N MET A 406 4.09 -0.93 27.74
CA MET A 406 4.58 0.44 27.58
C MET A 406 4.58 1.15 28.93
N ILE A 407 5.74 1.64 29.36
CA ILE A 407 5.93 2.27 30.66
C ILE A 407 6.48 3.67 30.46
N THR A 408 5.71 4.67 30.90
CA THR A 408 6.07 6.08 30.73
C THR A 408 5.54 6.91 31.91
N PRO A 409 6.27 7.95 32.35
CA PRO A 409 5.78 8.85 33.40
C PRO A 409 4.68 9.79 32.91
N GLU A 410 4.62 10.07 31.60
CA GLU A 410 3.67 11.00 30.99
C GLU A 410 3.10 10.45 29.68
N THR A 411 1.86 10.82 29.37
CA THR A 411 1.12 10.38 28.18
C THR A 411 0.33 11.55 27.60
N GLY A 412 0.15 11.58 26.27
CA GLY A 412 -0.81 12.44 25.60
C GLY A 412 -2.22 11.85 25.62
N ARG A 413 -3.08 12.32 24.70
CA ARG A 413 -4.42 11.75 24.49
C ARG A 413 -4.28 10.35 23.89
N LEU A 414 -4.95 9.37 24.46
CA LEU A 414 -4.84 7.97 24.03
C LEU A 414 -5.91 7.60 22.99
N PRO A 415 -5.66 6.60 22.13
CA PRO A 415 -6.65 6.09 21.17
C PRO A 415 -7.89 5.51 21.88
N GLU A 416 -9.08 5.70 21.31
CA GLU A 416 -10.33 5.18 21.90
C GLU A 416 -10.32 3.64 22.04
N ASP A 417 -9.65 2.95 21.13
CA ASP A 417 -9.52 1.48 21.06
C ASP A 417 -8.69 0.86 22.19
N MET A 418 -8.05 1.70 23.02
CA MET A 418 -7.38 1.26 24.26
C MET A 418 -8.36 1.09 25.44
N GLY A 419 -9.66 1.25 25.22
CA GLY A 419 -10.71 0.99 26.22
C GLY A 419 -11.28 2.26 26.84
N GLY A 420 -12.29 2.10 27.70
CA GLY A 420 -13.11 3.21 28.18
C GLY A 420 -12.36 4.30 28.96
N LEU A 421 -11.19 3.99 29.52
CA LEU A 421 -10.35 4.94 30.27
C LEU A 421 -9.58 5.91 29.36
N SER A 422 -9.37 5.58 28.08
CA SER A 422 -8.64 6.42 27.11
C SER A 422 -9.24 7.83 26.99
N LYS A 423 -10.57 7.93 27.04
CA LYS A 423 -11.34 9.18 26.94
C LYS A 423 -11.11 10.13 28.12
N TYR A 424 -10.64 9.60 29.25
CA TYR A 424 -10.46 10.36 30.49
C TYR A 424 -8.99 10.63 30.83
N ILE A 425 -8.08 10.05 30.06
CA ILE A 425 -6.64 10.28 30.19
C ILE A 425 -6.29 11.29 29.11
N SER A 426 -6.51 12.56 29.43
CA SER A 426 -6.02 13.69 28.64
C SER A 426 -4.88 14.38 29.38
N GLY A 427 -3.95 14.91 28.61
CA GLY A 427 -2.88 15.73 29.13
C GLY A 427 -2.38 16.72 28.09
N LYS A 428 -2.22 17.99 28.47
CA LYS A 428 -1.24 18.89 27.82
C LYS A 428 0.14 18.22 27.81
N SER A 429 0.51 17.56 26.72
CA SER A 429 1.72 16.73 26.67
C SER A 429 2.86 17.51 26.02
N GLY A 430 4.07 17.40 26.59
CA GLY A 430 5.29 17.75 25.87
C GLY A 430 5.61 16.69 24.81
N GLY A 431 6.73 16.84 24.09
CA GLY A 431 7.08 15.95 22.97
C GLY A 431 7.04 14.45 23.30
N GLN A 432 7.39 14.03 24.52
CA GLN A 432 7.32 12.61 24.91
C GLN A 432 5.89 12.07 24.92
N GLY A 433 4.92 12.79 25.50
CA GLY A 433 3.56 12.27 25.67
C GLY A 433 2.86 12.03 24.32
N GLU A 434 3.10 12.91 23.34
CA GLU A 434 2.59 12.78 21.97
C GLU A 434 3.18 11.56 21.25
N VAL A 435 4.48 11.31 21.46
CA VAL A 435 5.15 10.12 20.93
C VAL A 435 4.50 8.85 21.47
N ILE A 436 4.22 8.78 22.78
CA ILE A 436 3.56 7.61 23.37
C ILE A 436 2.20 7.39 22.74
N SER A 437 1.40 8.45 22.59
CA SER A 437 0.08 8.35 21.95
C SER A 437 0.17 7.80 20.52
N ALA A 438 1.09 8.32 19.71
CA ALA A 438 1.30 7.85 18.33
C ALA A 438 1.78 6.39 18.27
N LEU A 439 2.63 5.97 19.21
CA LEU A 439 3.08 4.58 19.30
C LEU A 439 1.92 3.65 19.70
N CYS A 440 1.12 4.04 20.69
CA CYS A 440 -0.06 3.30 21.09
C CYS A 440 -1.08 3.16 19.94
N GLU A 441 -1.31 4.23 19.19
CA GLU A 441 -2.16 4.26 17.99
C GLU A 441 -1.64 3.27 16.93
N GLY A 442 -0.42 3.47 16.44
CA GLY A 442 0.13 2.67 15.35
C GLY A 442 0.36 1.19 15.70
N LEU A 443 0.63 0.86 16.96
CA LEU A 443 0.73 -0.54 17.41
C LEU A 443 -0.66 -1.18 17.54
N THR A 444 -1.68 -0.42 17.98
CA THR A 444 -3.06 -0.92 18.10
C THR A 444 -3.65 -1.23 16.73
N GLU A 445 -3.45 -0.35 15.74
CA GLU A 445 -3.85 -0.56 14.34
C GLU A 445 -3.24 -1.83 13.74
N ARG A 446 -2.03 -2.18 14.15
CA ARG A 446 -1.32 -3.40 13.72
C ARG A 446 -1.79 -4.66 14.44
N GLY A 447 -2.77 -4.54 15.34
CA GLY A 447 -3.31 -5.66 16.13
C GLY A 447 -2.36 -6.20 17.18
N ILE A 448 -1.35 -5.41 17.58
CA ILE A 448 -0.41 -5.76 18.66
C ILE A 448 -1.11 -5.50 20.00
N ASP A 449 -0.95 -6.41 20.95
CA ASP A 449 -1.54 -6.28 22.27
C ASP A 449 -0.68 -5.37 23.14
N ILE A 450 -1.22 -4.25 23.60
CA ILE A 450 -0.48 -3.20 24.30
C ILE A 450 -1.13 -2.94 25.64
N HIS A 451 -0.29 -2.88 26.67
CA HIS A 451 -0.65 -2.37 27.97
C HIS A 451 0.16 -1.12 28.28
N LEU A 452 -0.51 -0.03 28.61
CA LEU A 452 0.13 1.22 29.02
C LEU A 452 0.12 1.34 30.53
N VAL A 453 1.28 1.57 31.15
CA VAL A 453 1.42 1.88 32.57
C VAL A 453 1.94 3.31 32.73
N THR A 454 1.17 4.14 33.44
CA THR A 454 1.50 5.55 33.68
C THR A 454 1.05 6.02 35.07
N LEU A 455 1.50 7.21 35.49
CA LEU A 455 1.14 7.82 36.77
C LEU A 455 -0.34 8.23 36.81
N ASN A 456 -1.00 7.96 37.92
CA ASN A 456 -2.34 8.49 38.20
C ASN A 456 -2.26 9.94 38.71
N LEU A 457 -2.13 10.90 37.79
CA LEU A 457 -2.19 12.33 38.09
C LEU A 457 -3.64 12.79 38.26
N LYS A 458 -4.33 12.23 39.26
CA LYS A 458 -5.78 12.40 39.51
C LYS A 458 -6.23 13.86 39.43
N LYS A 459 -5.54 14.77 40.13
CA LYS A 459 -5.91 16.20 40.15
C LYS A 459 -5.83 16.86 38.78
N ARG A 460 -4.90 16.42 37.94
CA ARG A 460 -4.77 16.90 36.56
C ARG A 460 -5.96 16.43 35.72
N PHE A 461 -6.23 15.12 35.72
CA PHE A 461 -7.34 14.55 34.94
C PHE A 461 -8.68 15.20 35.31
N GLN A 462 -8.92 15.41 36.62
CA GLN A 462 -10.09 16.13 37.12
C GLN A 462 -10.18 17.57 36.60
N ARG A 463 -9.06 18.30 36.61
CA ARG A 463 -9.04 19.71 36.16
C ARG A 463 -9.26 19.85 34.66
N GLU A 464 -8.65 18.98 33.85
CA GLU A 464 -8.78 19.04 32.39
C GLU A 464 -10.20 18.66 31.93
N LEU A 465 -10.86 17.75 32.64
CA LEU A 465 -12.23 17.30 32.33
C LEU A 465 -13.33 18.05 33.11
N GLN A 466 -12.97 19.03 33.93
CA GLN A 466 -13.88 19.77 34.82
C GLN A 466 -14.73 18.83 35.72
N MET A 467 -14.09 17.79 36.24
CA MET A 467 -14.72 16.74 37.03
C MET A 467 -14.42 16.86 38.52
N ASP A 468 -15.37 16.45 39.36
CA ASP A 468 -15.19 16.34 40.81
C ASP A 468 -14.62 14.97 41.24
N GLU A 469 -14.39 14.80 42.55
CA GLU A 469 -13.85 13.56 43.11
C GLU A 469 -14.82 12.38 43.04
N HIS A 470 -16.12 12.64 43.17
CA HIS A 470 -17.14 11.59 43.11
C HIS A 470 -17.24 11.03 41.69
N GLN A 471 -17.28 11.90 40.69
CA GLN A 471 -17.33 11.52 39.27
C GLN A 471 -16.08 10.73 38.86
N TRP A 472 -14.88 11.13 39.31
CA TRP A 472 -13.66 10.37 39.02
C TRP A 472 -13.67 8.96 39.62
N ARG A 473 -14.16 8.81 40.87
CA ARG A 473 -14.28 7.51 41.54
C ARG A 473 -15.27 6.60 40.81
N GLU A 474 -16.43 7.14 40.40
CA GLU A 474 -17.45 6.39 39.66
C GLU A 474 -16.91 5.81 38.35
N ILE A 475 -16.14 6.60 37.59
CA ILE A 475 -15.47 6.12 36.37
C ILE A 475 -14.51 4.98 36.69
N ARG A 476 -13.66 5.15 37.70
CA ARG A 476 -12.67 4.13 38.10
C ARG A 476 -13.30 2.82 38.58
N TYR A 477 -14.51 2.84 39.11
CA TYR A 477 -15.21 1.63 39.55
C TYR A 477 -16.09 0.98 38.48
N LYS A 478 -16.46 1.72 37.42
CA LYS A 478 -17.34 1.24 36.35
C LYS A 478 -16.60 0.82 35.10
N ILE A 479 -15.40 1.33 34.85
CA ILE A 479 -14.63 1.06 33.65
C ILE A 479 -13.51 0.07 33.96
N ASP A 480 -13.50 -1.05 33.23
CA ASP A 480 -12.40 -2.00 33.25
C ASP A 480 -11.14 -1.38 32.61
N PRO A 481 -10.02 -1.27 33.35
CA PRO A 481 -8.75 -0.75 32.85
C PRO A 481 -7.99 -1.69 31.92
N ASP A 482 -8.60 -2.75 31.37
CA ASP A 482 -8.02 -3.83 30.55
C ASP A 482 -6.64 -3.56 29.88
N LYS A 483 -6.46 -2.40 29.22
CA LYS A 483 -5.19 -1.99 28.57
C LYS A 483 -4.46 -0.78 29.20
N ILE A 484 -5.06 -0.02 30.12
CA ILE A 484 -4.48 1.19 30.71
C ILE A 484 -4.40 1.11 32.24
N HIS A 485 -3.17 1.04 32.74
CA HIS A 485 -2.81 0.80 34.13
C HIS A 485 -2.30 2.07 34.80
N LEU A 486 -3.02 2.55 35.81
CA LEU A 486 -2.72 3.81 36.50
C LEU A 486 -2.09 3.57 37.88
N VAL A 487 -0.79 3.84 38.01
CA VAL A 487 -0.05 3.78 39.27
C VAL A 487 -0.58 4.84 40.23
N SER A 488 -1.10 4.44 41.37
CA SER A 488 -1.75 5.35 42.33
C SER A 488 -0.97 5.43 43.64
N SER A 489 -0.60 6.63 44.09
CA SER A 489 0.07 6.85 45.38
C SER A 489 -0.34 8.20 45.97
N ALA A 490 -0.41 8.27 47.31
CA ALA A 490 -0.65 9.52 48.02
C ALA A 490 0.46 10.56 47.80
N ILE A 491 1.66 10.12 47.42
CA ILE A 491 2.83 10.99 47.20
C ILE A 491 2.63 11.96 46.03
N PHE A 492 1.98 11.49 44.96
CA PHE A 492 1.77 12.27 43.73
C PHE A 492 0.30 12.42 43.32
N ALA A 493 -0.65 11.99 44.16
CA ALA A 493 -2.08 12.15 43.90
C ALA A 493 -2.48 13.61 43.65
N GLU A 494 -1.74 14.53 44.27
CA GLU A 494 -1.97 15.98 44.23
C GLU A 494 -1.13 16.69 43.15
N ASN A 495 -0.24 15.96 42.47
CA ASN A 495 0.69 16.52 41.48
C ASN A 495 -0.01 16.79 40.14
N LEU A 496 0.47 17.82 39.44
CA LEU A 496 -0.03 18.18 38.10
C LEU A 496 0.82 17.59 36.96
N SER A 497 2.06 17.17 37.24
CA SER A 497 2.97 16.51 36.30
C SER A 497 3.83 15.47 37.02
N ALA A 498 4.48 14.59 36.26
CA ALA A 498 5.40 13.60 36.82
C ALA A 498 6.60 14.25 37.52
N TYR A 499 6.97 15.46 37.10
CA TYR A 499 8.16 16.19 37.54
C TYR A 499 7.86 17.32 38.54
N THR A 500 6.68 17.29 39.17
CA THR A 500 6.31 18.24 40.25
C THR A 500 6.35 17.57 41.62
N GLY A 501 6.65 18.34 42.68
CA GLY A 501 6.75 17.81 44.04
C GLY A 501 8.08 17.11 44.30
N ASP A 502 8.05 16.03 45.09
CA ASP A 502 9.22 15.18 45.32
C ASP A 502 9.36 14.16 44.18
N VAL A 503 10.22 14.49 43.21
CA VAL A 503 10.42 13.74 41.98
C VAL A 503 11.08 12.39 42.23
N LEU A 504 12.04 12.32 43.18
CA LEU A 504 12.71 11.06 43.54
C LEU A 504 11.75 10.11 44.25
N LEU A 505 10.95 10.62 45.18
CA LEU A 505 9.96 9.80 45.87
C LEU A 505 8.84 9.34 44.93
N THR A 506 8.42 10.20 43.99
CA THR A 506 7.48 9.86 42.92
C THR A 506 8.03 8.73 42.04
N ALA A 507 9.28 8.84 41.58
CA ALA A 507 9.94 7.81 40.79
C ALA A 507 10.10 6.49 41.57
N ALA A 508 10.43 6.55 42.86
CA ALA A 508 10.55 5.37 43.70
C ALA A 508 9.23 4.60 43.81
N GLU A 509 8.12 5.28 44.10
CA GLU A 509 6.80 4.64 44.15
C GLU A 509 6.38 4.10 42.78
N PHE A 510 6.63 4.85 41.72
CA PHE A 510 6.33 4.42 40.35
C PHE A 510 7.05 3.12 40.00
N GLN A 511 8.36 3.04 40.24
CA GLN A 511 9.14 1.84 39.97
C GLN A 511 8.74 0.67 40.88
N LYS A 512 8.43 0.92 42.16
CA LYS A 512 7.98 -0.13 43.10
C LYS A 512 6.69 -0.80 42.65
N GLU A 513 5.67 -0.01 42.33
CA GLU A 513 4.36 -0.55 41.95
C GLU A 513 4.45 -1.38 40.67
N ILE A 514 5.24 -0.91 39.69
CA ILE A 514 5.44 -1.59 38.41
C ILE A 514 6.14 -2.94 38.61
N VAL A 515 7.24 -2.96 39.36
CA VAL A 515 8.03 -4.18 39.61
C VAL A 515 7.25 -5.18 40.47
N ASN A 516 6.52 -4.70 41.47
CA ASN A 516 5.84 -5.57 42.41
C ASN A 516 4.52 -6.13 41.87
N ASN A 517 3.79 -5.34 41.07
CA ASN A 517 2.42 -5.67 40.63
C ASN A 517 2.32 -5.76 39.10
N PHE A 518 2.38 -4.63 38.38
CA PHE A 518 1.98 -4.58 36.95
C PHE A 518 2.78 -5.50 36.02
N ILE A 519 4.10 -5.61 36.18
CA ILE A 519 4.90 -6.54 35.36
C ILE A 519 4.43 -7.98 35.58
N LYS A 520 4.12 -8.37 36.82
CA LYS A 520 3.72 -9.75 37.15
C LYS A 520 2.31 -10.05 36.66
N GLU A 521 1.38 -9.12 36.87
CA GLU A 521 -0.02 -9.26 36.45
C GLU A 521 -0.14 -9.43 34.94
N ILE A 522 0.48 -8.53 34.18
CA ILE A 522 0.43 -8.54 32.71
C ILE A 522 1.21 -9.74 32.17
N ARG A 523 2.38 -10.05 32.75
CA ARG A 523 3.14 -11.25 32.35
C ARG A 523 2.36 -12.54 32.61
N ALA A 524 1.60 -12.63 33.70
CA ALA A 524 0.74 -13.78 33.97
C ALA A 524 -0.40 -13.88 32.95
N LYS A 525 -1.06 -12.76 32.62
CA LYS A 525 -2.12 -12.68 31.61
C LYS A 525 -1.67 -13.16 30.22
N HIS A 526 -0.40 -12.95 29.87
CA HIS A 526 0.19 -13.32 28.58
C HIS A 526 1.06 -14.58 28.61
N GLU A 527 0.87 -15.45 29.61
CA GLU A 527 1.59 -16.73 29.76
C GLU A 527 3.12 -16.58 29.72
N GLY A 528 3.63 -15.49 30.30
CA GLY A 528 5.06 -15.20 30.35
C GLY A 528 5.60 -14.33 29.22
N ARG A 529 4.84 -14.11 28.13
CA ARG A 529 5.28 -13.39 26.93
C ARG A 529 4.97 -11.90 27.01
N VAL A 530 5.95 -11.12 27.45
CA VAL A 530 5.86 -9.65 27.48
C VAL A 530 7.17 -9.07 26.97
N ILE A 531 7.08 -7.94 26.27
CA ILE A 531 8.20 -7.05 25.96
C ILE A 531 7.94 -5.75 26.70
N ILE A 532 8.94 -5.23 27.42
CA ILE A 532 8.83 -3.93 28.07
C ILE A 532 9.35 -2.85 27.13
N HIS A 533 8.53 -1.83 26.90
CA HIS A 533 8.95 -0.61 26.24
C HIS A 533 8.98 0.52 27.28
N SER A 534 10.17 0.85 27.80
CA SER A 534 10.33 1.91 28.80
C SER A 534 10.76 3.23 28.17
N HIS A 535 10.28 4.33 28.72
CA HIS A 535 10.56 5.68 28.23
C HIS A 535 11.05 6.59 29.35
N ASP A 536 12.24 7.17 29.14
CA ASP A 536 12.89 8.09 30.07
C ASP A 536 13.33 7.44 31.40
N TRP A 537 14.10 8.17 32.21
CA TRP A 537 14.77 7.66 33.40
C TRP A 537 13.79 7.20 34.49
N MET A 538 12.61 7.83 34.60
CA MET A 538 11.62 7.49 35.63
C MET A 538 11.02 6.10 35.41
N ALA A 539 10.88 5.68 34.14
CA ALA A 539 10.52 4.31 33.74
C ALA A 539 11.75 3.37 33.64
N GLY A 540 12.92 3.87 34.01
CA GLY A 540 14.20 3.19 34.04
C GLY A 540 14.50 2.52 35.39
N GLY A 541 15.78 2.45 35.75
CA GLY A 541 16.22 1.98 37.07
C GLY A 541 15.78 0.55 37.38
N ALA A 542 15.13 0.36 38.53
CA ALA A 542 14.76 -0.95 39.07
C ALA A 542 13.84 -1.75 38.12
N ILE A 543 13.02 -1.08 37.30
CA ILE A 543 12.13 -1.70 36.31
C ILE A 543 12.94 -2.52 35.31
N THR A 544 13.91 -1.86 34.67
CA THR A 544 14.75 -2.49 33.63
C THR A 544 15.73 -3.52 34.21
N ALA A 545 16.25 -3.28 35.41
CA ALA A 545 17.08 -4.24 36.13
C ALA A 545 16.30 -5.52 36.48
N TYR A 546 15.06 -5.38 36.94
CA TYR A 546 14.16 -6.50 37.18
C TYR A 546 13.78 -7.23 35.89
N ALA A 547 13.48 -6.49 34.82
CA ALA A 547 13.18 -7.08 33.52
C ALA A 547 14.34 -7.95 33.02
N LYS A 548 15.58 -7.46 33.11
CA LYS A 548 16.78 -8.20 32.74
C LYS A 548 16.99 -9.44 33.60
N ALA A 549 16.87 -9.30 34.92
CA ALA A 549 17.01 -10.41 35.87
C ALA A 549 15.98 -11.52 35.66
N THR A 550 14.81 -11.18 35.10
CA THR A 550 13.69 -12.13 34.89
C THR A 550 13.50 -12.55 33.42
N GLY A 551 14.46 -12.21 32.56
CA GLY A 551 14.49 -12.61 31.15
C GLY A 551 13.48 -11.91 30.24
N ILE A 552 12.96 -10.75 30.64
CA ILE A 552 12.02 -9.96 29.84
C ILE A 552 12.81 -9.04 28.89
N PRO A 553 12.58 -9.10 27.57
CA PRO A 553 13.20 -8.17 26.62
C PRO A 553 12.77 -6.73 26.87
N VAL A 554 13.70 -5.78 26.77
CA VAL A 554 13.45 -4.37 27.00
C VAL A 554 13.85 -3.55 25.77
N LEU A 555 12.92 -2.74 25.25
CA LEU A 555 13.20 -1.61 24.39
C LEU A 555 13.17 -0.34 25.24
N HIS A 556 14.29 0.35 25.37
CA HIS A 556 14.34 1.61 26.11
C HIS A 556 14.50 2.79 25.14
N THR A 557 13.55 3.72 25.13
CA THR A 557 13.66 4.95 24.32
C THR A 557 14.15 6.11 25.16
N VAL A 558 15.27 6.66 24.73
CA VAL A 558 15.96 7.79 25.35
C VAL A 558 15.40 9.08 24.76
N HIS A 559 14.42 9.66 25.46
CA HIS A 559 13.88 11.00 25.15
C HIS A 559 14.80 12.11 25.65
N ASN A 560 15.49 11.85 26.76
CA ASN A 560 16.46 12.74 27.37
C ASN A 560 17.67 11.95 27.85
N VAL A 561 18.85 12.56 27.81
CA VAL A 561 20.13 11.96 28.23
C VAL A 561 20.45 12.23 29.70
N PHE A 562 19.68 13.08 30.37
CA PHE A 562 19.81 13.26 31.81
C PHE A 562 19.44 11.98 32.57
N THR A 563 19.99 11.86 33.77
CA THR A 563 19.70 10.78 34.70
C THR A 563 19.48 11.37 36.08
N GLU A 564 18.66 10.68 36.87
CA GLU A 564 18.50 10.95 38.30
C GLU A 564 19.08 9.79 39.11
N HIS A 565 19.64 10.14 40.26
CA HIS A 565 20.30 9.19 41.16
C HIS A 565 19.35 8.84 42.31
N LEU A 566 18.59 7.76 42.15
CA LEU A 566 17.54 7.37 43.08
C LEU A 566 18.10 6.63 44.31
N PRO A 567 17.99 7.17 45.55
CA PRO A 567 18.52 6.50 46.74
C PRO A 567 17.90 5.11 46.95
N VAL A 568 18.75 4.13 47.22
CA VAL A 568 18.39 2.71 47.34
C VAL A 568 17.38 2.47 48.48
N ASP A 569 17.41 3.28 49.53
CA ASP A 569 16.50 3.21 50.67
C ASP A 569 15.04 3.60 50.34
N LEU A 570 14.80 4.35 49.25
CA LEU A 570 13.44 4.69 48.79
C LEU A 570 12.77 3.52 48.05
N LEU A 571 13.56 2.58 47.53
CA LEU A 571 13.11 1.38 46.83
C LEU A 571 12.85 0.18 47.76
N ARG A 572 12.76 0.42 49.07
CA ARG A 572 12.31 -0.60 50.04
C ARG A 572 11.00 -1.22 49.59
N GLY A 573 10.97 -2.55 49.51
CA GLY A 573 9.86 -3.33 48.96
C GLY A 573 10.19 -4.02 47.63
N ILE A 574 11.28 -3.64 46.96
CA ILE A 574 11.86 -4.42 45.85
C ILE A 574 12.96 -5.32 46.41
N ASN A 575 13.06 -6.56 45.94
CA ASN A 575 14.19 -7.44 46.26
C ASN A 575 15.43 -7.01 45.47
N LEU A 576 16.16 -6.03 46.00
CA LEU A 576 17.34 -5.45 45.36
C LEU A 576 18.51 -6.44 45.24
N ILE A 577 18.56 -7.47 46.10
CA ILE A 577 19.61 -8.51 46.04
C ILE A 577 19.55 -9.25 44.70
N ASN A 578 18.35 -9.58 44.24
CA ASN A 578 18.16 -10.33 42.98
C ASN A 578 18.48 -9.51 41.72
N ILE A 579 18.54 -8.19 41.82
CA ILE A 579 18.78 -7.29 40.68
C ILE A 579 20.10 -6.53 40.80
N ALA A 580 20.91 -6.80 41.84
CA ALA A 580 22.10 -6.04 42.19
C ALA A 580 23.13 -5.95 41.04
N GLU A 581 23.34 -7.04 40.29
CA GLU A 581 24.28 -7.09 39.16
C GLU A 581 23.83 -6.22 37.97
N TYR A 582 22.53 -5.98 37.86
CA TYR A 582 21.91 -5.24 36.78
C TYR A 582 21.81 -3.74 37.08
N ILE A 583 22.02 -3.32 38.33
CA ILE A 583 21.95 -1.92 38.73
C ILE A 583 23.26 -1.19 38.36
N PHE A 584 23.17 0.07 37.93
CA PHE A 584 24.30 0.99 37.88
C PHE A 584 24.32 1.80 39.18
N LEU A 585 25.24 1.45 40.08
CA LEU A 585 25.37 2.12 41.38
C LEU A 585 26.03 3.49 41.24
N SER A 586 25.49 4.45 41.97
CA SER A 586 25.98 5.81 42.07
C SER A 586 25.83 6.31 43.51
N GLU A 587 26.26 7.54 43.77
CA GLU A 587 26.12 8.19 45.07
C GLU A 587 25.32 9.48 44.91
N HIS A 588 24.36 9.70 45.81
CA HIS A 588 23.55 10.92 45.86
C HIS A 588 23.49 11.41 47.31
N GLU A 589 24.02 12.60 47.57
CA GLU A 589 24.05 13.24 48.90
C GLU A 589 24.61 12.32 50.02
N GLY A 590 25.68 11.57 49.74
CA GLY A 590 26.30 10.66 50.72
C GLY A 590 25.56 9.34 50.91
N ARG A 591 24.53 9.07 50.09
CA ARG A 591 23.75 7.82 50.11
C ARG A 591 24.00 7.02 48.84
N GLN A 592 23.98 5.70 48.98
CA GLN A 592 24.01 4.81 47.83
C GLN A 592 22.72 4.95 47.01
N ALA A 593 22.88 5.17 45.71
CA ALA A 593 21.79 5.46 44.79
C ALA A 593 21.92 4.63 43.49
N ILE A 594 20.83 4.57 42.73
CA ILE A 594 20.75 3.96 41.40
C ILE A 594 20.75 5.07 40.36
N ASP A 595 21.70 5.04 39.43
CA ASP A 595 21.64 5.88 38.24
C ASP A 595 20.57 5.31 37.31
N CYS A 596 19.38 5.94 37.29
CA CYS A 596 18.20 5.34 36.67
C CYS A 596 18.32 5.19 35.15
N GLN A 597 18.88 6.19 34.46
CA GLN A 597 19.02 6.16 33.00
C GLN A 597 20.16 5.23 32.56
N ALA A 598 21.32 5.25 33.24
CA ALA A 598 22.40 4.33 32.93
C ALA A 598 21.99 2.88 33.20
N THR A 599 21.26 2.64 34.29
CA THR A 599 20.66 1.32 34.57
C THR A 599 19.67 0.90 33.48
N ALA A 600 18.85 1.84 32.97
CA ALA A 600 17.91 1.55 31.89
C ALA A 600 18.61 1.12 30.61
N ILE A 601 19.62 1.89 30.19
CA ILE A 601 20.39 1.65 28.98
C ILE A 601 21.18 0.35 29.10
N LYS A 602 21.89 0.12 30.20
CA LYS A 602 22.66 -1.10 30.48
C LYS A 602 21.81 -2.36 30.26
N ASN A 603 20.59 -2.36 30.80
CA ASN A 603 19.70 -3.51 30.82
C ASN A 603 18.82 -3.67 29.60
N ALA A 604 18.68 -2.64 28.77
CA ALA A 604 17.90 -2.69 27.55
C ALA A 604 18.44 -3.74 26.57
N THR A 605 17.55 -4.49 25.92
CA THR A 605 17.90 -5.33 24.77
C THR A 605 18.26 -4.45 23.59
N ILE A 606 17.45 -3.43 23.32
CA ILE A 606 17.69 -2.40 22.30
C ILE A 606 17.43 -1.04 22.95
N ILE A 607 18.28 -0.06 22.64
CA ILE A 607 17.99 1.35 22.93
C ILE A 607 17.60 2.08 21.66
N ASN A 608 16.64 3.00 21.77
CA ASN A 608 16.24 3.87 20.67
C ASN A 608 16.47 5.34 21.04
N PHE A 609 17.05 6.09 20.11
CA PHE A 609 17.18 7.54 20.16
C PHE A 609 16.25 8.20 19.16
N VAL A 610 15.73 9.37 19.53
CA VAL A 610 14.84 10.15 18.65
C VAL A 610 15.56 10.86 17.50
N GLY A 611 16.91 10.90 17.52
CA GLY A 611 17.71 11.54 16.48
C GLY A 611 19.04 10.81 16.23
N LYS A 612 19.30 10.44 14.97
CA LYS A 612 20.51 9.71 14.55
C LYS A 612 21.79 10.52 14.81
N ARG A 613 21.79 11.79 14.44
CA ARG A 613 22.93 12.69 14.63
C ARG A 613 23.31 12.84 16.11
N PHE A 614 22.31 12.94 16.99
CA PHE A 614 22.55 13.07 18.42
C PHE A 614 23.15 11.79 19.03
N LEU A 615 22.71 10.60 18.56
CA LEU A 615 23.34 9.33 18.94
C LEU A 615 24.82 9.28 18.51
N GLU A 616 25.12 9.69 17.27
CA GLU A 616 26.50 9.77 16.76
C GLU A 616 27.35 10.75 17.60
N GLU A 617 26.82 11.94 17.90
CA GLU A 617 27.49 12.94 18.74
C GLU A 617 27.83 12.40 20.16
N ILE A 618 26.97 11.56 20.76
CA ILE A 618 27.27 10.91 22.05
C ILE A 618 28.41 9.88 21.91
N VAL A 619 28.38 9.08 20.84
CA VAL A 619 29.36 8.02 20.57
C VAL A 619 30.74 8.58 20.25
N ASP A 620 30.78 9.67 19.49
CA ASP A 620 32.01 10.35 19.04
C ASP A 620 32.57 11.35 20.06
N ASP A 621 32.09 11.32 21.31
CA ASP A 621 32.56 12.19 22.38
C ASP A 621 32.40 13.70 22.12
N PHE A 622 31.34 14.09 21.41
CA PHE A 622 30.96 15.49 21.36
C PHE A 622 30.45 15.94 22.74
N PHE A 623 30.61 17.24 23.03
CA PHE A 623 30.18 17.89 24.28
C PHE A 623 30.90 17.43 25.56
N LEU A 624 32.12 16.89 25.48
CA LEU A 624 32.90 16.55 26.69
C LEU A 624 33.21 17.77 27.57
N ASP A 625 33.22 18.97 26.98
CA ASP A 625 33.40 20.25 27.66
C ASP A 625 32.16 20.72 28.43
N ARG A 626 31.02 20.04 28.29
CA ARG A 626 29.73 20.44 28.85
C ARG A 626 29.10 19.31 29.66
N PRO A 627 28.45 19.58 30.81
CA PRO A 627 27.74 18.58 31.59
C PRO A 627 26.36 18.26 30.98
N LEU A 628 26.31 17.98 29.67
CA LEU A 628 25.08 17.68 28.92
C LEU A 628 24.70 16.20 29.01
N VAL A 629 25.69 15.30 28.91
CA VAL A 629 25.48 13.84 28.95
C VAL A 629 26.29 13.28 30.12
N PRO A 630 25.64 12.68 31.14
CA PRO A 630 26.32 12.02 32.24
C PRO A 630 27.33 10.97 31.74
N PRO A 631 28.55 10.88 32.33
CA PRO A 631 29.55 9.90 31.90
C PRO A 631 29.05 8.45 31.90
N SER A 632 28.23 8.09 32.91
CA SER A 632 27.59 6.78 33.05
C SER A 632 26.69 6.46 31.84
N VAL A 633 25.77 7.37 31.53
CA VAL A 633 24.86 7.27 30.36
C VAL A 633 25.65 7.15 29.07
N ARG A 634 26.66 8.02 28.86
CA ARG A 634 27.50 8.01 27.66
C ARG A 634 28.19 6.65 27.46
N GLN A 635 28.79 6.11 28.52
CA GLN A 635 29.49 4.83 28.46
C GLN A 635 28.56 3.68 28.08
N GLU A 636 27.36 3.63 28.67
CA GLU A 636 26.38 2.59 28.37
C GLU A 636 25.80 2.73 26.95
N VAL A 637 25.56 3.96 26.47
CA VAL A 637 25.13 4.20 25.08
C VAL A 637 26.18 3.70 24.09
N LYS A 638 27.46 4.02 24.33
CA LYS A 638 28.57 3.52 23.50
C LYS A 638 28.62 2.00 23.49
N ALA A 639 28.51 1.38 24.67
CA ALA A 639 28.49 -0.08 24.77
C ALA A 639 27.37 -0.70 23.91
N LYS A 640 26.16 -0.13 23.94
CA LYS A 640 25.04 -0.57 23.09
C LYS A 640 25.28 -0.31 21.61
N TYR A 641 25.83 0.84 21.25
CA TYR A 641 26.12 1.19 19.87
C TYR A 641 27.13 0.22 19.23
N TYR A 642 28.25 -0.04 19.89
CA TYR A 642 29.27 -0.96 19.39
C TYR A 642 28.83 -2.43 19.37
N GLN A 643 27.74 -2.77 20.06
CA GLN A 643 27.10 -4.09 20.03
C GLN A 643 25.89 -4.15 19.09
N ASP A 644 25.73 -3.18 18.18
CA ASP A 644 24.61 -3.06 17.24
C ASP A 644 23.21 -3.09 17.92
N SER A 645 23.16 -2.65 19.18
CA SER A 645 21.97 -2.64 20.03
C SER A 645 21.45 -1.23 20.31
N ALA A 646 21.96 -0.23 19.59
CA ALA A 646 21.44 1.14 19.59
C ALA A 646 20.87 1.50 18.20
N ARG A 647 19.65 2.03 18.19
CA ARG A 647 18.94 2.48 16.98
C ARG A 647 18.55 3.95 17.13
N ALA A 648 18.30 4.59 16.00
CA ALA A 648 17.73 5.93 15.96
C ALA A 648 16.53 5.94 15.01
N ILE A 649 15.34 5.82 15.58
CA ILE A 649 14.06 5.82 14.87
C ILE A 649 13.33 7.10 15.26
N ILE A 650 13.09 7.94 14.26
CA ILE A 650 12.31 9.17 14.43
C ILE A 650 10.85 8.78 14.71
N ASN A 651 10.27 9.38 15.74
CA ASN A 651 8.86 9.17 16.05
C ASN A 651 8.00 9.94 15.03
N ALA A 652 7.01 9.28 14.45
CA ALA A 652 5.98 9.96 13.67
C ALA A 652 4.98 10.67 14.63
N PRO A 653 4.53 11.91 14.32
CA PRO A 653 3.45 12.54 15.08
C PRO A 653 2.15 11.73 14.93
N SER A 654 1.29 11.75 15.96
CA SER A 654 -0.05 11.12 15.88
C SER A 654 -0.85 11.70 14.72
N GLN A 655 -1.69 10.88 14.08
CA GLN A 655 -2.53 11.33 12.97
C GLN A 655 -3.44 12.50 13.37
N LEU A 656 -3.86 12.54 14.64
CA LEU A 656 -4.68 13.61 15.22
C LEU A 656 -4.01 15.00 15.23
N MET A 657 -2.69 15.09 15.01
CA MET A 657 -1.99 16.37 14.86
C MET A 657 -2.10 16.96 13.45
N TYR A 658 -2.43 16.16 12.45
CA TYR A 658 -2.59 16.65 11.09
C TYR A 658 -3.95 17.36 10.95
N PRO A 659 -3.99 18.60 10.42
CA PRO A 659 -5.23 19.36 10.28
C PRO A 659 -6.33 18.61 9.53
N GLU A 660 -5.95 17.82 8.52
CA GLU A 660 -6.83 16.98 7.71
C GLU A 660 -7.56 15.88 8.50
N SER A 661 -7.05 15.49 9.67
CA SER A 661 -7.60 14.43 10.53
C SER A 661 -8.20 14.97 11.83
N CYS A 662 -8.15 16.28 12.06
CA CYS A 662 -8.60 16.91 13.30
C CYS A 662 -9.99 17.55 13.15
N GLU A 663 -11.03 16.92 13.73
CA GLU A 663 -12.43 17.37 13.68
C GLU A 663 -12.65 18.80 14.24
N HIS A 664 -11.70 19.34 15.02
CA HIS A 664 -11.80 20.69 15.59
C HIS A 664 -11.11 21.78 14.75
N CYS A 665 -10.32 21.40 13.74
CA CYS A 665 -9.73 22.33 12.78
C CYS A 665 -10.65 22.60 11.57
N PHE A 666 -11.69 21.78 11.40
CA PHE A 666 -12.80 22.03 10.47
C PHE A 666 -13.94 22.80 11.16
N ARG A 667 -13.72 24.08 11.47
CA ARG A 667 -14.83 25.04 11.71
C ARG A 667 -14.52 26.42 11.18
#